data_AF-A0A8K0LW64-F1
#
_entry.id   AF-A0A8K0LW64-F1
#
_cell.length_a   1.000
_cell.length_b   1.000
_cell.length_c   1.000
_cell.angle_alpha   90.00
_cell.angle_beta   90.00
_cell.angle_gamma   90.00
#
_symmetry.space_group_name_H-M   'P 1'
#
loop_
_entity.id
_entity.type
_entity.pdbx_description
1 polymer ?
#
loop_
_entity_poly.entity_id
_entity_poly.type
_entity_poly.pdbx_seq_one_letter_code
_entity_poly.pdbx_strand_id
1 'polypeptide(L)'
;MAHADRDVEPHYERRLMLHVLDGIAASEPSRPFVHAPNTSNPSDGWNPQLTEAYGPAWKGTFPTVAYIGSMDVRYVAIVLGCMKAGYQALLLSPRNSKEAQQHLLQATDCDIFWHADTFTPTIKSWIGERKMQTREVPSADIMIAATSPPFPYTRTFEEGRWDPSIVFHTSGSTGLPKPVVQKQGAFAITDALRDMPASHAEKIFMPMPLFHAAGMILLLKLTLAFGATFALTIPDRPLSSDLVLQSLKHVGAQGTILPPVILEELSTKSESLAELAKLKYVGFGGGNLGQQAGKTLIDNGVLLTNGIAATEYLPFNWQYFIFNSEVMGCVWRPLVVRRKNTQDKDPGLQALFYTFPDLDEWSTKDLYKPHPTLHDHWMYCGRLDDVIVFSNGEKLNPVSMEEHIIGHPAIKGALVVGQERFQPALILEPMTPCADDAAAQALIEDVWPLVEKANAETVTHGKIARWLVTVLPPGKDFLRTPKGTTLRTATVQLFAEEIESVYQNAETTDPADSVDLDLTNEDTLAKSIIELVTKLSGQDGFKIETDFFTVGFDSLQVMNSVKLLRIGLEGAGIKLEDDLMTPRIVYENPTPRLLAQYLYSAVQQCGISAEFDAERQAKVLKDILAKYTEALPASNPNKPEPLSVGQTVVVTGTTGSLGAYLLDRLCKLESVKKVIALNRGKDGGESDSLQPVEFLETDLSLPDLGLGQTKYTELLGTVDRIVHNAWPVNFQISVNSFELHIRGVRHLVDFSSAAVKHVPVVFLSSISTAGGWTATEPVPEHQLDDPTMPIMGYGQSKHTGSLILDAAARQSGIPAASIRVGQIAGPRSSEGAWNRQEFIPSLIASSVYLGALPDHIGPSQVVDWIPIEDVAELILEISGVTVELTDAVKSCYSDKIQQIIPLEEWILKLEESALDPTNIDKNPGVKLLDTYRGMLGANQAGLEHVTFSMERTKTRSPTVERLSEIRPGLLKNWCQQWDF
;
A
#
# COMPACT_ATOMS: atom_id res chain seq x y z
N MET A 1 13.61 20.79 -16.01
CA MET A 1 14.11 21.05 -17.38
C MET A 1 13.36 20.13 -18.32
N ALA A 2 12.65 20.72 -19.27
CA ALA A 2 11.80 20.01 -20.23
C ALA A 2 12.65 19.28 -21.28
N HIS A 3 12.07 18.22 -21.85
CA HIS A 3 12.51 17.48 -23.04
C HIS A 3 13.50 18.25 -23.91
N ALA A 4 14.75 17.82 -23.91
CA ALA A 4 15.68 18.08 -24.99
C ALA A 4 16.00 16.73 -25.63
N ASP A 5 15.32 16.46 -26.74
CA ASP A 5 15.75 15.51 -27.75
C ASP A 5 17.20 15.84 -28.14
N ARG A 6 18.13 15.04 -27.64
CA ARG A 6 19.44 14.86 -28.26
C ARG A 6 19.74 13.38 -28.25
N ASP A 7 19.57 12.76 -29.43
CA ASP A 7 20.21 11.50 -29.83
C ASP A 7 21.74 11.68 -29.79
N VAL A 8 22.31 11.73 -28.59
CA VAL A 8 23.73 11.50 -28.39
C VAL A 8 23.79 10.18 -27.64
N GLU A 9 24.05 9.09 -28.37
CA GLU A 9 24.51 7.86 -27.72
C GLU A 9 25.74 8.25 -26.88
N PRO A 10 25.70 8.15 -25.54
CA PRO A 10 26.85 8.48 -24.73
C PRO A 10 27.97 7.51 -25.09
N HIS A 11 29.14 8.03 -25.44
CA HIS A 11 30.32 7.21 -25.69
C HIS A 11 30.73 6.55 -24.36
N TYR A 12 30.23 5.35 -24.11
CA TYR A 12 30.63 4.54 -22.96
C TYR A 12 32.04 4.00 -23.18
N GLU A 13 33.04 4.82 -22.87
CA GLU A 13 34.41 4.34 -22.80
C GLU A 13 34.52 3.45 -21.54
N ARG A 14 34.60 2.13 -21.74
CA ARG A 14 34.81 1.11 -20.70
C ARG A 14 36.16 1.33 -19.99
N ARG A 15 36.31 2.38 -19.18
CA ARG A 15 37.55 2.77 -18.49
C ARG A 15 37.42 2.57 -17.00
N LEU A 16 38.47 2.02 -16.39
CA LEU A 16 38.60 1.95 -14.94
C LEU A 16 38.99 3.32 -14.38
N MET A 17 38.51 3.62 -13.18
CA MET A 17 38.78 4.88 -12.47
C MET A 17 40.28 5.23 -12.38
N LEU A 18 41.14 4.22 -12.22
CA LEU A 18 42.59 4.41 -12.16
C LEU A 18 43.20 4.85 -13.49
N HIS A 19 42.65 4.43 -14.64
CA HIS A 19 43.09 4.92 -15.95
C HIS A 19 42.69 6.38 -16.16
N VAL A 20 41.49 6.76 -15.71
CA VAL A 20 41.05 8.17 -15.76
C VAL A 20 41.95 9.04 -14.89
N LEU A 21 42.28 8.57 -13.68
CA LEU A 21 43.23 9.25 -12.79
C LEU A 21 44.61 9.42 -13.43
N ASP A 22 45.20 8.34 -13.95
CA ASP A 22 46.53 8.38 -14.58
C ASP A 22 46.53 9.29 -15.82
N GLY A 23 45.44 9.30 -16.59
CA GLY A 23 45.23 10.22 -17.70
C GLY A 23 45.20 11.69 -17.27
N ILE A 24 44.41 12.03 -16.25
CA ILE A 24 44.34 13.39 -15.69
C ILE A 24 45.70 13.82 -15.13
N ALA A 25 46.39 12.95 -14.40
CA ALA A 25 47.71 13.25 -13.85
C ALA A 25 48.75 13.52 -14.96
N ALA A 26 48.64 12.85 -16.11
CA ALA A 26 49.52 13.06 -17.26
C ALA A 26 49.17 14.34 -18.04
N SER A 27 47.89 14.68 -18.21
CA SER A 27 47.45 15.83 -19.01
C SER A 27 47.38 17.14 -18.21
N GLU A 28 47.07 17.05 -16.92
CA GLU A 28 46.82 18.19 -16.02
C GLU A 28 47.53 18.00 -14.65
N PRO A 29 48.87 17.84 -14.62
CA PRO A 29 49.60 17.50 -13.39
C PRO A 29 49.51 18.56 -12.28
N SER A 30 49.16 19.80 -12.62
CA SER A 30 49.00 20.91 -11.66
C SER A 30 47.56 21.05 -11.15
N ARG A 31 46.61 20.22 -11.59
CA ARG A 31 45.21 20.33 -11.18
C ARG A 31 45.05 19.87 -9.73
N PRO A 32 44.54 20.72 -8.82
CA PRO A 32 44.28 20.32 -7.44
C PRO A 32 43.27 19.17 -7.38
N PHE A 33 43.55 18.16 -6.56
CA PHE A 33 42.60 17.06 -6.33
C PHE A 33 41.60 17.41 -5.22
N VAL A 34 42.13 17.91 -4.11
CA VAL A 34 41.37 18.46 -2.98
C VAL A 34 41.99 19.75 -2.49
N HIS A 35 41.23 20.51 -1.71
CA HIS A 35 41.67 21.67 -0.96
C HIS A 35 41.55 21.33 0.54
N ALA A 36 42.66 21.38 1.27
CA ALA A 36 42.70 21.14 2.71
C ALA A 36 42.74 22.47 3.48
N PRO A 37 42.09 22.56 4.65
CA PRO A 37 42.11 23.79 5.45
C PRO A 37 43.53 24.09 5.95
N ASN A 38 43.89 25.37 5.97
CA ASN A 38 45.22 25.82 6.39
C ASN A 38 45.43 25.67 7.91
N THR A 39 44.37 25.88 8.68
CA THR A 39 44.34 25.76 10.15
C THR A 39 42.95 25.29 10.61
N SER A 40 42.73 25.22 11.92
CA SER A 40 41.41 24.97 12.51
C SER A 40 40.45 26.17 12.46
N ASN A 41 40.91 27.31 11.93
CA ASN A 41 40.12 28.53 11.73
C ASN A 41 39.75 28.71 10.24
N PRO A 42 38.46 28.67 9.86
CA PRO A 42 38.01 28.87 8.48
C PRO A 42 38.55 30.11 7.79
N SER A 43 38.81 31.21 8.52
CA SER A 43 39.29 32.46 7.94
C SER A 43 40.70 32.36 7.32
N ASP A 44 41.47 31.35 7.72
CA ASP A 44 42.86 31.21 7.28
C ASP A 44 42.96 30.55 5.89
N GLY A 45 41.83 30.08 5.34
CA GLY A 45 41.70 29.59 3.98
C GLY A 45 42.01 28.11 3.80
N TRP A 46 42.03 27.67 2.53
CA TRP A 46 42.33 26.29 2.13
C TRP A 46 43.41 26.27 1.04
N ASN A 47 44.38 25.38 1.18
CA ASN A 47 45.45 25.16 0.20
C ASN A 47 45.16 23.95 -0.70
N PRO A 48 45.46 24.04 -2.01
CA PRO A 48 45.34 22.91 -2.93
C PRO A 48 46.33 21.80 -2.57
N GLN A 49 45.91 20.55 -2.69
CA GLN A 49 46.74 19.35 -2.52
C GLN A 49 46.68 18.45 -3.75
N LEU A 50 47.83 17.90 -4.12
CA LEU A 50 48.00 16.91 -5.19
C LEU A 50 48.17 15.51 -4.59
N THR A 51 47.85 14.45 -5.34
CA THR A 51 48.02 13.07 -4.88
C THR A 51 48.82 12.25 -5.90
N GLU A 52 50.03 11.82 -5.53
CA GLU A 52 50.80 10.80 -6.26
C GLU A 52 50.64 9.43 -5.61
N ALA A 53 50.58 8.36 -6.41
CA ALA A 53 50.40 6.99 -5.92
C ALA A 53 51.75 6.30 -5.64
N TYR A 54 51.82 5.53 -4.56
CA TYR A 54 53.06 4.95 -4.03
C TYR A 54 52.98 3.42 -3.83
N GLY A 55 54.03 2.69 -4.25
CA GLY A 55 54.42 1.36 -3.73
C GLY A 55 54.14 0.11 -4.60
N PRO A 56 54.96 -0.97 -4.51
CA PRO A 56 55.02 -2.08 -5.48
C PRO A 56 53.95 -3.21 -5.30
N ALA A 57 53.67 -3.93 -6.40
CA ALA A 57 52.61 -4.94 -6.57
C ALA A 57 52.86 -6.33 -5.94
N TRP A 58 51.78 -7.04 -5.61
CA TRP A 58 51.71 -8.51 -5.50
C TRP A 58 50.50 -9.08 -6.26
N LYS A 59 50.62 -10.34 -6.71
CA LYS A 59 49.60 -11.08 -7.47
C LYS A 59 48.47 -11.63 -6.57
N GLY A 60 47.22 -11.26 -6.87
CA GLY A 60 46.10 -12.21 -6.93
C GLY A 60 45.25 -12.52 -5.67
N THR A 61 45.37 -11.81 -4.54
CA THR A 61 44.58 -12.14 -3.33
C THR A 61 43.86 -10.97 -2.64
N PHE A 62 43.69 -9.79 -3.29
CA PHE A 62 43.05 -8.57 -2.75
C PHE A 62 42.92 -8.45 -1.23
N PRO A 63 44.03 -8.43 -0.46
CA PRO A 63 43.96 -8.40 0.99
C PRO A 63 43.29 -7.11 1.48
N THR A 64 42.60 -7.20 2.61
CA THR A 64 41.92 -6.05 3.21
C THR A 64 42.89 -5.23 4.05
N VAL A 65 42.92 -3.92 3.81
CA VAL A 65 43.67 -2.94 4.62
C VAL A 65 42.67 -2.02 5.30
N ALA A 66 42.56 -2.11 6.62
CA ALA A 66 41.78 -1.14 7.40
C ALA A 66 42.52 0.19 7.49
N TYR A 67 41.81 1.30 7.31
CA TYR A 67 42.37 2.63 7.53
C TYR A 67 41.49 3.52 8.40
N ILE A 68 42.14 4.28 9.30
CA ILE A 68 41.53 5.39 10.03
C ILE A 68 42.50 6.56 10.19
N GLY A 69 42.01 7.78 9.99
CA GLY A 69 42.83 8.97 10.20
C GLY A 69 42.02 10.25 10.26
N SER A 70 42.71 11.39 10.25
CA SER A 70 42.07 12.70 10.15
C SER A 70 41.33 12.83 8.81
N MET A 71 40.32 13.72 8.77
CA MET A 71 39.51 13.96 7.56
C MET A 71 40.30 14.78 6.53
N ASP A 72 41.31 14.17 5.92
CA ASP A 72 42.21 14.77 4.94
C ASP A 72 42.48 13.85 3.73
N VAL A 73 43.37 14.30 2.85
CA VAL A 73 43.71 13.63 1.59
C VAL A 73 44.26 12.21 1.76
N ARG A 74 44.74 11.81 2.94
CA ARG A 74 45.28 10.45 3.17
C ARG A 74 44.24 9.37 2.89
N TYR A 75 42.96 9.63 3.16
CA TYR A 75 41.88 8.70 2.80
C TYR A 75 41.87 8.37 1.31
N VAL A 76 41.99 9.38 0.46
CA VAL A 76 42.03 9.23 -1.00
C VAL A 76 43.31 8.49 -1.41
N ALA A 77 44.47 8.94 -0.91
CA ALA A 77 45.76 8.36 -1.26
C ALA A 77 45.84 6.87 -0.93
N ILE A 78 45.31 6.47 0.24
CA ILE A 78 45.30 5.08 0.68
C ILE A 78 44.34 4.24 -0.15
N VAL A 79 43.12 4.74 -0.44
CA VAL A 79 42.16 4.04 -1.29
C VAL A 79 42.75 3.77 -2.67
N LEU A 80 43.26 4.82 -3.34
CA LEU A 80 43.79 4.70 -4.70
C LEU A 80 45.09 3.88 -4.73
N GLY A 81 45.94 4.03 -3.71
CA GLY A 81 47.15 3.23 -3.53
C GLY A 81 46.85 1.75 -3.31
N CYS A 82 45.87 1.42 -2.46
CA CYS A 82 45.40 0.04 -2.26
C CYS A 82 44.91 -0.55 -3.58
N MET A 83 44.04 0.16 -4.30
CA MET A 83 43.50 -0.31 -5.58
C MET A 83 44.61 -0.57 -6.60
N LYS A 84 45.57 0.35 -6.73
CA LYS A 84 46.73 0.18 -7.62
C LYS A 84 47.56 -1.05 -7.22
N ALA A 85 47.85 -1.20 -5.93
CA ALA A 85 48.70 -2.28 -5.41
C ALA A 85 48.01 -3.65 -5.30
N GLY A 86 46.71 -3.74 -5.63
CA GLY A 86 45.93 -4.98 -5.56
C GLY A 86 45.43 -5.33 -4.16
N TYR A 87 45.03 -4.32 -3.38
CA TYR A 87 44.38 -4.42 -2.07
C TYR A 87 42.98 -3.79 -2.11
N GLN A 88 42.13 -4.12 -1.14
CA GLN A 88 40.89 -3.40 -0.89
C GLN A 88 40.97 -2.61 0.42
N ALA A 89 40.49 -1.37 0.40
CA ALA A 89 40.57 -0.47 1.55
C ALA A 89 39.28 -0.54 2.39
N LEU A 90 39.38 -1.01 3.63
CA LEU A 90 38.28 -0.99 4.60
C LEU A 90 38.28 0.34 5.37
N LEU A 91 37.22 1.12 5.18
CA LEU A 91 37.09 2.43 5.80
C LEU A 91 36.22 2.35 7.05
N LEU A 92 36.86 2.44 8.22
CA LEU A 92 36.21 2.31 9.51
C LEU A 92 35.74 3.66 10.04
N SER A 93 34.54 3.67 10.65
CA SER A 93 34.03 4.85 11.36
C SER A 93 34.64 4.88 12.77
N PRO A 94 35.24 6.00 13.22
CA PRO A 94 35.70 6.13 14.61
C PRO A 94 34.58 6.08 15.65
N ARG A 95 33.33 6.21 15.21
CA ARG A 95 32.15 6.28 16.08
C ARG A 95 31.56 4.90 16.41
N ASN A 96 32.06 3.83 15.79
CA ASN A 96 31.57 2.48 16.03
C ASN A 96 32.06 1.95 17.40
N SER A 97 31.26 1.12 18.06
CA SER A 97 31.66 0.44 19.29
C SER A 97 32.83 -0.52 19.04
N LYS A 98 33.54 -0.92 20.10
CA LYS A 98 34.64 -1.88 19.99
C LYS A 98 34.18 -3.20 19.35
N GLU A 99 33.03 -3.70 19.74
CA GLU A 99 32.41 -4.93 19.26
C GLU A 99 32.10 -4.82 17.77
N ALA A 100 31.55 -3.67 17.35
CA ALA A 100 31.28 -3.38 15.95
C ALA A 100 32.56 -3.33 15.10
N GLN A 101 33.64 -2.74 15.61
CA GLN A 101 34.94 -2.74 14.91
C GLN A 101 35.52 -4.16 14.77
N GLN A 102 35.49 -4.94 15.85
CA GLN A 102 35.99 -6.31 15.84
C GLN A 102 35.22 -7.20 14.87
N HIS A 103 33.89 -7.05 14.85
CA HIS A 103 33.02 -7.73 13.89
C HIS A 103 33.38 -7.39 12.44
N LEU A 104 33.59 -6.10 12.11
CA LEU A 104 33.97 -5.68 10.76
C LEU A 104 35.34 -6.22 10.33
N LEU A 105 36.34 -6.15 11.22
CA LEU A 105 37.68 -6.69 10.95
C LEU A 105 37.64 -8.21 10.74
N GLN A 106 36.77 -8.93 11.45
CA GLN A 106 36.60 -10.37 11.30
C GLN A 106 35.84 -10.72 10.00
N ALA A 107 34.73 -10.03 9.72
CA ALA A 107 33.90 -10.26 8.55
C ALA A 107 34.61 -9.97 7.22
N THR A 108 35.72 -9.22 7.24
CA THR A 108 36.51 -8.83 6.08
C THR A 108 37.88 -9.51 6.02
N ASP A 109 38.14 -10.46 6.92
CA ASP A 109 39.44 -11.16 7.06
C ASP A 109 40.64 -10.18 7.08
N CYS A 110 40.46 -9.07 7.80
CA CYS A 110 41.39 -7.95 7.78
C CYS A 110 42.46 -8.10 8.87
N ASP A 111 43.71 -8.31 8.47
CA ASP A 111 44.87 -8.45 9.36
C ASP A 111 45.89 -7.31 9.24
N ILE A 112 45.61 -6.31 8.40
CA ILE A 112 46.45 -5.11 8.21
C ILE A 112 45.66 -3.88 8.65
N PHE A 113 46.25 -3.05 9.52
CA PHE A 113 45.63 -1.82 10.01
C PHE A 113 46.58 -0.63 9.84
N TRP A 114 46.21 0.32 8.99
CA TRP A 114 46.92 1.58 8.82
C TRP A 114 46.20 2.70 9.54
N HIS A 115 46.96 3.64 10.11
CA HIS A 115 46.35 4.74 10.84
C HIS A 115 47.18 6.01 10.91
N ALA A 116 46.52 7.14 11.15
CA ALA A 116 47.19 8.34 11.62
C ALA A 116 47.71 8.14 13.05
N ASP A 117 48.80 8.83 13.40
CA ASP A 117 49.43 8.86 14.71
C ASP A 117 48.44 9.06 15.88
N THR A 118 47.50 10.01 15.71
CA THR A 118 46.47 10.38 16.71
C THR A 118 45.53 9.23 17.09
N PHE A 119 45.38 8.21 16.25
CA PHE A 119 44.49 7.08 16.49
C PHE A 119 45.16 5.86 17.13
N THR A 120 46.46 5.90 17.40
CA THR A 120 47.23 4.78 17.98
C THR A 120 46.60 4.21 19.25
N PRO A 121 46.18 5.02 20.26
CA PRO A 121 45.57 4.49 21.48
C PRO A 121 44.20 3.83 21.21
N THR A 122 43.39 4.44 20.35
CA THR A 122 42.06 3.96 19.98
C THR A 122 42.11 2.60 19.30
N ILE A 123 43.07 2.42 18.39
CA ILE A 123 43.23 1.16 17.64
C ILE A 123 43.65 0.04 18.56
N LYS A 124 44.60 0.29 19.48
CA LYS A 124 44.99 -0.70 20.50
C LYS A 124 43.78 -1.20 21.29
N SER A 125 42.85 -0.32 21.64
CA SER A 125 41.61 -0.70 22.33
C SER A 125 40.71 -1.61 21.48
N TRP A 126 40.59 -1.34 20.19
CA TRP A 126 39.74 -2.11 19.26
C TRP A 126 40.31 -3.49 18.94
N ILE A 127 41.60 -3.56 18.58
CA ILE A 127 42.23 -4.81 18.17
C ILE A 127 42.44 -5.76 19.36
N GLY A 128 42.63 -5.23 20.58
CA GLY A 128 42.84 -6.05 21.78
C GLY A 128 44.03 -7.01 21.60
N GLU A 129 43.80 -8.31 21.81
CA GLU A 129 44.81 -9.38 21.64
C GLU A 129 44.89 -9.91 20.20
N ARG A 130 44.08 -9.40 19.27
CA ARG A 130 44.11 -9.84 17.86
C ARG A 130 45.48 -9.54 17.25
N LYS A 131 46.10 -10.55 16.65
CA LYS A 131 47.34 -10.36 15.88
C LYS A 131 47.03 -9.58 14.61
N MET A 132 47.53 -8.35 14.51
CA MET A 132 47.38 -7.50 13.34
C MET A 132 48.69 -6.80 13.00
N GLN A 133 48.94 -6.57 11.71
CA GLN A 133 50.02 -5.72 11.22
C GLN A 133 49.58 -4.25 11.27
N THR A 134 49.95 -3.55 12.34
CA THR A 134 49.65 -2.12 12.48
C THR A 134 50.76 -1.26 11.91
N ARG A 135 50.43 -0.25 11.10
CA ARG A 135 51.40 0.76 10.63
C ARG A 135 50.84 2.16 10.75
N GLU A 136 51.68 3.07 11.23
CA GLU A 136 51.40 4.49 11.19
C GLU A 136 51.65 5.03 9.78
N VAL A 137 50.71 5.82 9.27
CA VAL A 137 50.81 6.52 7.99
C VAL A 137 51.35 7.92 8.23
N PRO A 138 52.36 8.38 7.47
CA PRO A 138 52.87 9.74 7.58
C PRO A 138 51.78 10.82 7.43
N SER A 139 52.05 12.03 7.89
CA SER A 139 51.13 13.16 7.69
C SER A 139 50.93 13.47 6.21
N ALA A 140 49.81 14.14 5.88
CA ALA A 140 49.51 14.53 4.51
C ALA A 140 50.66 15.36 3.88
N ASP A 141 51.23 16.31 4.62
CA ASP A 141 52.33 17.15 4.13
C ASP A 141 53.57 16.34 3.78
N ILE A 142 53.90 15.32 4.59
CA ILE A 142 55.02 14.42 4.32
C ILE A 142 54.75 13.57 3.08
N MET A 143 53.52 13.05 2.92
CA MET A 143 53.14 12.25 1.75
C MET A 143 53.12 13.06 0.46
N ILE A 144 52.72 14.33 0.52
CA ILE A 144 52.70 15.24 -0.64
C ILE A 144 54.11 15.69 -1.02
N ALA A 145 54.98 15.95 -0.04
CA ALA A 145 56.36 16.36 -0.28
C ALA A 145 57.30 15.22 -0.69
N ALA A 146 56.88 13.96 -0.48
CA ALA A 146 57.64 12.80 -0.89
C ALA A 146 57.74 12.73 -2.42
N THR A 147 58.84 12.16 -2.92
CA THR A 147 58.99 11.82 -4.34
C THR A 147 59.15 10.31 -4.45
N SER A 148 58.50 9.69 -5.42
CA SER A 148 58.67 8.25 -5.68
C SER A 148 58.52 7.89 -7.15
N PRO A 149 59.07 6.75 -7.60
CA PRO A 149 58.85 6.26 -8.95
C PRO A 149 57.36 6.03 -9.22
N PRO A 150 56.85 6.38 -10.41
CA PRO A 150 55.47 6.09 -10.79
C PRO A 150 55.13 4.60 -10.66
N PHE A 151 53.94 4.32 -10.14
CA PHE A 151 53.42 2.96 -10.05
C PHE A 151 52.26 2.75 -11.05
N PRO A 152 52.52 2.12 -12.21
CA PRO A 152 51.54 2.00 -13.28
C PRO A 152 50.49 0.94 -12.97
N TYR A 153 49.22 1.27 -13.25
CA TYR A 153 48.15 0.29 -13.26
C TYR A 153 47.96 -0.24 -14.68
N THR A 154 48.02 -1.56 -14.86
CA THR A 154 48.10 -2.19 -16.19
C THR A 154 46.92 -3.10 -16.53
N ARG A 155 45.97 -3.28 -15.61
CA ARG A 155 44.81 -4.15 -15.86
C ARG A 155 43.82 -3.46 -16.78
N THR A 156 43.34 -4.17 -17.79
CA THR A 156 42.25 -3.72 -18.65
C THR A 156 40.92 -3.63 -17.89
N PHE A 157 39.91 -3.00 -18.49
CA PHE A 157 38.58 -2.93 -17.89
C PHE A 157 37.97 -4.31 -17.61
N GLU A 158 38.04 -5.24 -18.56
CA GLU A 158 37.45 -6.58 -18.36
C GLU A 158 38.18 -7.37 -17.26
N GLU A 159 39.48 -7.15 -17.10
CA GLU A 159 40.25 -7.78 -16.03
C GLU A 159 39.98 -7.17 -14.65
N GLY A 160 39.73 -5.85 -14.58
CA GLY A 160 39.67 -5.11 -13.32
C GLY A 160 38.27 -4.71 -12.85
N ARG A 161 37.23 -4.77 -13.69
CA ARG A 161 35.87 -4.32 -13.32
C ARG A 161 35.25 -5.07 -12.14
N TRP A 162 35.71 -6.30 -11.91
CA TRP A 162 35.26 -7.15 -10.80
C TRP A 162 36.21 -7.13 -9.59
N ASP A 163 37.35 -6.45 -9.70
CA ASP A 163 38.27 -6.32 -8.58
C ASP A 163 37.62 -5.49 -7.46
N PRO A 164 37.75 -5.92 -6.19
CA PRO A 164 37.28 -5.13 -5.06
C PRO A 164 38.12 -3.85 -4.94
N SER A 165 37.49 -2.76 -4.50
CA SER A 165 38.16 -1.48 -4.29
C SER A 165 38.05 -0.99 -2.86
N ILE A 166 36.83 -0.69 -2.42
CA ILE A 166 36.57 -0.06 -1.13
C ILE A 166 35.53 -0.89 -0.38
N VAL A 167 35.81 -1.17 0.89
CA VAL A 167 34.87 -1.80 1.80
C VAL A 167 34.29 -0.72 2.72
N PHE A 168 33.00 -0.45 2.56
CA PHE A 168 32.21 0.35 3.50
C PHE A 168 31.48 -0.56 4.47
N HIS A 169 30.78 0.01 5.43
CA HIS A 169 29.90 -0.73 6.33
C HIS A 169 28.56 -0.03 6.51
N THR A 170 27.53 -0.82 6.77
CA THR A 170 26.19 -0.31 7.12
C THR A 170 26.20 0.22 8.56
N SER A 171 25.36 1.20 8.87
CA SER A 171 25.31 1.83 10.21
C SER A 171 24.71 0.95 11.32
N GLY A 172 24.32 -0.30 11.02
CA GLY A 172 23.83 -1.25 12.03
C GLY A 172 22.40 -1.02 12.53
N SER A 173 21.49 -0.46 11.72
CA SER A 173 20.09 -0.18 12.16
C SER A 173 19.30 -1.42 12.61
N THR A 174 19.75 -2.62 12.24
CA THR A 174 19.13 -3.93 12.57
C THR A 174 20.08 -4.89 13.31
N GLY A 175 21.21 -4.41 13.83
CA GLY A 175 22.23 -5.23 14.52
C GLY A 175 23.66 -4.75 14.28
N LEU A 176 24.64 -5.66 14.37
CA LEU A 176 26.05 -5.31 14.08
C LEU A 176 26.24 -4.86 12.61
N PRO A 177 27.14 -3.90 12.36
CA PRO A 177 27.36 -3.32 11.03
C PRO A 177 27.92 -4.37 10.06
N LYS A 178 27.42 -4.40 8.82
CA LYS A 178 27.84 -5.38 7.80
C LYS A 178 28.77 -4.74 6.76
N PRO A 179 29.85 -5.40 6.34
CA PRO A 179 30.71 -4.88 5.28
C PRO A 179 30.02 -4.93 3.92
N VAL A 180 30.26 -3.91 3.10
CA VAL A 180 29.76 -3.79 1.72
C VAL A 180 30.95 -3.47 0.82
N VAL A 181 31.29 -4.40 -0.08
CA VAL A 181 32.43 -4.29 -0.99
C VAL A 181 31.99 -3.61 -2.27
N GLN A 182 32.52 -2.42 -2.54
CA GLN A 182 32.42 -1.77 -3.84
C GLN A 182 33.49 -2.34 -4.78
N LYS A 183 33.11 -2.59 -6.03
CA LYS A 183 34.02 -3.07 -7.08
C LYS A 183 34.34 -1.95 -8.05
N GLN A 184 35.47 -2.05 -8.76
CA GLN A 184 35.88 -0.98 -9.67
C GLN A 184 34.87 -0.67 -10.78
N GLY A 185 34.13 -1.68 -11.28
CA GLY A 185 33.09 -1.49 -12.29
C GLY A 185 31.95 -0.55 -11.85
N ALA A 186 31.63 -0.51 -10.55
CA ALA A 186 30.63 0.42 -9.99
C ALA A 186 31.05 1.90 -10.08
N PHE A 187 32.35 2.17 -10.23
CA PHE A 187 32.87 3.52 -10.44
C PHE A 187 32.97 3.87 -11.93
N ALA A 188 33.28 2.87 -12.78
CA ALA A 188 33.45 3.04 -14.22
C ALA A 188 32.20 3.56 -14.92
N ILE A 189 31.01 3.26 -14.41
CA ILE A 189 29.74 3.79 -14.96
C ILE A 189 29.66 5.33 -14.91
N THR A 190 30.39 5.97 -13.99
CA THR A 190 30.38 7.44 -13.85
C THR A 190 30.94 8.11 -15.11
N ASP A 191 31.82 7.41 -15.82
CA ASP A 191 32.36 7.87 -17.09
C ASP A 191 31.29 7.93 -18.19
N ALA A 192 30.33 6.99 -18.17
CA ALA A 192 29.17 6.97 -19.05
C ALA A 192 28.19 8.14 -18.80
N LEU A 193 28.22 8.69 -17.58
CA LEU A 193 27.30 9.74 -17.13
C LEU A 193 27.90 11.14 -17.29
N ARG A 194 29.14 11.26 -17.81
CA ARG A 194 29.86 12.54 -17.96
C ARG A 194 29.14 13.52 -18.88
N ASP A 195 28.47 13.00 -19.91
CA ASP A 195 27.79 13.81 -20.93
C ASP A 195 26.37 14.25 -20.50
N MET A 196 25.92 13.86 -19.30
CA MET A 196 24.60 14.24 -18.82
C MET A 196 24.57 15.71 -18.32
N PRO A 197 23.49 16.45 -18.58
CA PRO A 197 23.35 17.84 -18.13
C PRO A 197 23.22 17.91 -16.60
N ALA A 198 24.28 18.36 -15.93
CA ALA A 198 24.31 18.62 -14.49
C ALA A 198 24.75 20.08 -14.19
N SER A 199 24.38 20.59 -13.01
CA SER A 199 24.92 21.87 -12.52
C SER A 199 26.38 21.68 -12.14
N HIS A 200 27.30 22.29 -12.89
CA HIS A 200 28.74 22.12 -12.69
C HIS A 200 29.31 23.17 -11.70
N ALA A 201 29.87 22.67 -10.59
CA ALA A 201 30.69 23.44 -9.66
C ALA A 201 32.15 22.99 -9.75
N GLU A 202 33.06 23.93 -9.99
CA GLU A 202 34.50 23.65 -10.08
C GLU A 202 35.10 23.35 -8.70
N LYS A 203 34.56 23.98 -7.65
CA LYS A 203 34.97 23.78 -6.26
C LYS A 203 33.76 23.55 -5.38
N ILE A 204 33.72 22.42 -4.68
CA ILE A 204 32.61 22.00 -3.83
C ILE A 204 33.09 21.89 -2.39
N PHE A 205 32.36 22.48 -1.44
CA PHE A 205 32.60 22.23 -0.02
C PHE A 205 31.94 20.89 0.38
N MET A 206 32.73 19.94 0.87
CA MET A 206 32.25 18.61 1.25
C MET A 206 32.69 18.30 2.68
N PRO A 207 31.81 18.56 3.67
CA PRO A 207 32.08 18.21 5.05
C PRO A 207 31.67 16.78 5.42
N MET A 208 31.19 15.99 4.47
CA MET A 208 30.79 14.60 4.72
C MET A 208 32.04 13.73 5.02
N PRO A 209 31.97 12.81 6.00
CA PRO A 209 33.13 12.00 6.36
C PRO A 209 33.63 11.08 5.24
N LEU A 210 34.95 11.04 5.04
CA LEU A 210 35.58 10.23 3.98
C LEU A 210 35.61 8.72 4.28
N PHE A 211 35.30 8.30 5.51
CA PHE A 211 35.05 6.88 5.82
C PHE A 211 33.64 6.42 5.46
N HIS A 212 32.75 7.32 5.01
CA HIS A 212 31.39 7.01 4.60
C HIS A 212 31.25 7.03 3.07
N ALA A 213 30.40 6.16 2.52
CA ALA A 213 30.17 6.04 1.08
C ALA A 213 29.82 7.38 0.42
N ALA A 214 28.90 8.15 1.01
CA ALA A 214 28.55 9.48 0.50
C ALA A 214 29.75 10.45 0.39
N GLY A 215 30.70 10.43 1.33
CA GLY A 215 31.88 11.30 1.23
C GLY A 215 32.88 10.80 0.18
N MET A 216 33.28 9.53 0.29
CA MET A 216 34.34 8.95 -0.56
C MET A 216 33.88 8.74 -2.01
N ILE A 217 32.69 8.15 -2.22
CA ILE A 217 32.19 7.85 -3.57
C ILE A 217 31.89 9.15 -4.33
N LEU A 218 31.22 10.13 -3.71
CA LEU A 218 30.92 11.40 -4.40
C LEU A 218 32.21 12.15 -4.73
N LEU A 219 33.19 12.18 -3.82
CA LEU A 219 34.48 12.80 -4.07
C LEU A 219 35.17 12.17 -5.30
N LEU A 220 35.35 10.84 -5.30
CA LEU A 220 36.01 10.15 -6.41
C LEU A 220 35.25 10.32 -7.73
N LYS A 221 33.93 10.17 -7.72
CA LYS A 221 33.10 10.29 -8.93
C LYS A 221 33.14 11.69 -9.51
N LEU A 222 32.90 12.72 -8.69
CA LEU A 222 32.78 14.10 -9.17
C LEU A 222 34.14 14.69 -9.58
N THR A 223 35.24 14.31 -8.90
CA THR A 223 36.58 14.77 -9.28
C THR A 223 37.06 14.13 -10.59
N LEU A 224 36.84 12.83 -10.76
CA LEU A 224 37.39 12.10 -11.91
C LEU A 224 36.51 12.18 -13.16
N ALA A 225 35.18 12.21 -13.01
CA ALA A 225 34.28 12.31 -14.16
C ALA A 225 33.99 13.78 -14.55
N PHE A 226 33.78 14.67 -13.58
CA PHE A 226 33.23 16.02 -13.84
C PHE A 226 34.20 17.17 -13.62
N GLY A 227 35.47 16.90 -13.34
CA GLY A 227 36.45 17.98 -13.22
C GLY A 227 36.47 18.71 -11.86
N ALA A 228 35.57 18.36 -10.92
CA ALA A 228 35.40 19.12 -9.69
C ALA A 228 36.54 18.92 -8.68
N THR A 229 36.81 19.94 -7.86
CA THR A 229 37.73 19.86 -6.71
C THR A 229 36.95 20.00 -5.40
N PHE A 230 37.39 19.31 -4.36
CA PHE A 230 36.69 19.32 -3.08
C PHE A 230 37.46 20.05 -2.00
N ALA A 231 36.80 21.01 -1.35
CA ALA A 231 37.27 21.57 -0.09
C ALA A 231 36.77 20.72 1.08
N LEU A 232 37.71 20.12 1.81
CA LEU A 232 37.42 19.24 2.94
C LEU A 232 37.08 20.07 4.19
N THR A 233 36.35 19.44 5.12
CA THR A 233 36.04 20.05 6.43
C THR A 233 37.29 20.20 7.31
N ILE A 234 37.16 21.03 8.33
CA ILE A 234 38.13 21.12 9.42
C ILE A 234 38.11 19.80 10.22
N PRO A 235 39.21 19.04 10.27
CA PRO A 235 39.22 17.69 10.82
C PRO A 235 39.02 17.63 12.34
N ASP A 236 39.47 18.66 13.07
CA ASP A 236 39.50 18.66 14.54
C ASP A 236 38.26 19.30 15.18
N ARG A 237 37.24 19.63 14.39
CA ARG A 237 36.00 20.24 14.88
C ARG A 237 34.78 19.42 14.47
N PRO A 238 33.84 19.13 15.39
CA PRO A 238 32.55 18.58 15.01
C PRO A 238 31.86 19.46 13.97
N LEU A 239 31.17 18.82 13.03
CA LEU A 239 30.37 19.55 12.04
C LEU A 239 29.19 20.22 12.74
N SER A 240 29.04 21.52 12.55
CA SER A 240 27.90 22.31 13.03
C SER A 240 27.45 23.30 11.95
N SER A 241 26.21 23.79 12.05
CA SER A 241 25.70 24.83 11.15
C SER A 241 26.61 26.07 11.12
N ASP A 242 27.12 26.50 12.28
CA ASP A 242 28.03 27.65 12.37
C ASP A 242 29.38 27.39 11.69
N LEU A 243 29.96 26.19 11.86
CA LEU A 243 31.21 25.83 11.19
C LEU A 243 31.02 25.79 9.66
N VAL A 244 29.89 25.26 9.19
CA VAL A 244 29.55 25.25 7.76
C VAL A 244 29.42 26.66 7.22
N LEU A 245 28.66 27.53 7.90
CA LEU A 245 28.47 28.92 7.50
C LEU A 245 29.80 29.68 7.41
N GLN A 246 30.64 29.57 8.44
CA GLN A 246 31.96 30.19 8.44
C GLN A 246 32.84 29.61 7.32
N SER A 247 32.78 28.31 7.08
CA SER A 247 33.56 27.69 6.00
C SER A 247 33.13 28.19 4.62
N LEU A 248 31.83 28.25 4.35
CA LEU A 248 31.29 28.71 3.06
C LEU A 248 31.70 30.15 2.73
N LYS A 249 31.74 31.03 3.73
CA LYS A 249 32.19 32.44 3.56
C LYS A 249 33.64 32.59 3.10
N HIS A 250 34.51 31.64 3.43
CA HIS A 250 35.96 31.77 3.22
C HIS A 250 36.51 30.81 2.16
N VAL A 251 35.83 29.70 1.90
CA VAL A 251 36.34 28.63 1.02
C VAL A 251 36.20 28.95 -0.47
N GLY A 252 35.29 29.86 -0.85
CA GLY A 252 35.02 30.19 -2.25
C GLY A 252 34.43 29.01 -3.03
N ALA A 253 33.63 28.17 -2.37
CA ALA A 253 32.94 27.06 -3.03
C ALA A 253 31.77 27.56 -3.87
N GLN A 254 31.51 26.87 -4.97
CA GLN A 254 30.37 27.10 -5.85
C GLN A 254 29.21 26.14 -5.55
N GLY A 255 29.44 25.09 -4.77
CA GLY A 255 28.41 24.15 -4.33
C GLY A 255 28.78 23.52 -3.00
N THR A 256 27.80 22.91 -2.33
CA THR A 256 28.02 22.18 -1.07
C THR A 256 27.14 20.94 -1.01
N ILE A 257 27.56 19.93 -0.24
CA ILE A 257 26.72 18.75 0.07
C ILE A 257 26.70 18.54 1.59
N LEU A 258 25.51 18.61 2.19
CA LEU A 258 25.33 18.64 3.64
C LEU A 258 24.35 17.55 4.13
N PRO A 259 24.50 17.07 5.38
CA PRO A 259 23.45 16.28 6.03
C PRO A 259 22.15 17.10 6.20
N PRO A 260 20.96 16.47 6.11
CA PRO A 260 19.68 17.18 6.26
C PRO A 260 19.57 17.99 7.55
N VAL A 261 19.97 17.43 8.70
CA VAL A 261 19.91 18.12 10.00
C VAL A 261 20.66 19.45 10.02
N ILE A 262 21.82 19.52 9.34
CA ILE A 262 22.60 20.77 9.26
C ILE A 262 21.89 21.77 8.34
N LEU A 263 21.27 21.30 7.26
CA LEU A 263 20.49 22.15 6.36
C LEU A 263 19.22 22.69 7.01
N GLU A 264 18.55 21.89 7.84
CA GLU A 264 17.40 22.32 8.62
C GLU A 264 17.79 23.43 9.59
N GLU A 265 18.86 23.24 10.37
CA GLU A 265 19.40 24.29 11.24
C GLU A 265 19.75 25.57 10.46
N LEU A 266 20.45 25.45 9.33
CA LEU A 266 20.83 26.59 8.48
C LEU A 266 19.60 27.30 7.89
N SER A 267 18.52 26.57 7.59
CA SER A 267 17.29 27.16 7.04
C SER A 267 16.61 28.14 8.00
N THR A 268 16.89 28.04 9.30
CA THR A 268 16.32 28.93 10.33
C THR A 268 17.02 30.29 10.45
N LYS A 269 18.22 30.45 9.85
CA LYS A 269 19.07 31.65 10.00
C LYS A 269 19.12 32.44 8.69
N SER A 270 18.69 33.71 8.71
CA SER A 270 18.68 34.58 7.53
C SER A 270 20.07 34.77 6.89
N GLU A 271 21.12 34.89 7.70
CA GLU A 271 22.50 34.96 7.22
C GLU A 271 22.93 33.69 6.47
N SER A 272 22.47 32.52 6.95
CA SER A 272 22.78 31.23 6.32
C SER A 272 22.08 31.07 4.98
N LEU A 273 20.81 31.48 4.89
CA LEU A 273 20.04 31.50 3.65
C LEU A 273 20.73 32.36 2.57
N ALA A 274 21.18 33.56 2.96
CA ALA A 274 21.88 34.47 2.04
C ALA A 274 23.22 33.91 1.53
N GLU A 275 23.94 33.14 2.35
CA GLU A 275 25.19 32.50 1.93
C GLU A 275 24.91 31.29 1.02
N LEU A 276 23.93 30.45 1.36
CA LEU A 276 23.55 29.28 0.57
C LEU A 276 23.01 29.66 -0.82
N ALA A 277 22.28 30.77 -0.93
CA ALA A 277 21.73 31.27 -2.20
C ALA A 277 22.81 31.72 -3.20
N LYS A 278 24.06 31.96 -2.75
CA LYS A 278 25.18 32.28 -3.64
C LYS A 278 25.73 31.06 -4.38
N LEU A 279 25.43 29.85 -3.88
CA LEU A 279 25.93 28.60 -4.43
C LEU A 279 25.13 28.21 -5.68
N LYS A 280 25.81 27.63 -6.67
CA LYS A 280 25.19 27.05 -7.86
C LYS A 280 24.26 25.89 -7.53
N TYR A 281 24.54 25.14 -6.46
CA TYR A 281 23.63 24.14 -5.89
C TYR A 281 23.98 23.81 -4.44
N VAL A 282 22.97 23.33 -3.72
CA VAL A 282 23.07 22.80 -2.36
C VAL A 282 22.51 21.39 -2.36
N GLY A 283 23.41 20.41 -2.21
CA GLY A 283 23.08 19.00 -2.16
C GLY A 283 22.81 18.52 -0.74
N PHE A 284 21.94 17.54 -0.60
CA PHE A 284 21.81 16.75 0.62
C PHE A 284 21.57 15.29 0.33
N GLY A 285 21.76 14.42 1.31
CA GLY A 285 21.48 13.01 1.13
C GLY A 285 21.75 12.16 2.38
N GLY A 286 21.32 10.91 2.32
CA GLY A 286 21.45 9.97 3.42
C GLY A 286 20.41 10.09 4.53
N GLY A 287 19.38 10.92 4.33
CA GLY A 287 18.19 11.13 5.15
C GLY A 287 17.21 12.07 4.42
N ASN A 288 15.97 12.17 4.88
CA ASN A 288 14.98 13.10 4.33
C ASN A 288 15.24 14.54 4.83
N LEU A 289 14.80 15.54 4.07
CA LEU A 289 14.83 16.95 4.48
C LEU A 289 13.41 17.39 4.82
N GLY A 290 13.20 17.98 6.00
CA GLY A 290 11.90 18.46 6.44
C GLY A 290 11.26 19.41 5.42
N GLN A 291 9.97 19.21 5.13
CA GLN A 291 9.25 19.95 4.08
C GLN A 291 9.31 21.47 4.25
N GLN A 292 9.17 21.94 5.49
CA GLN A 292 9.22 23.37 5.81
C GLN A 292 10.61 23.96 5.60
N ALA A 293 11.67 23.23 5.95
CA ALA A 293 13.05 23.65 5.72
C ALA A 293 13.36 23.71 4.22
N GLY A 294 12.99 22.67 3.47
CA GLY A 294 13.13 22.61 2.02
C GLY A 294 12.41 23.75 1.30
N LYS A 295 11.16 24.05 1.71
CA LYS A 295 10.39 25.19 1.21
C LYS A 295 11.08 26.52 1.52
N THR A 296 11.51 26.72 2.76
CA THR A 296 12.18 27.96 3.19
C THR A 296 13.45 28.21 2.36
N LEU A 297 14.25 27.18 2.11
CA LEU A 297 15.46 27.28 1.30
C LEU A 297 15.14 27.71 -0.16
N ILE A 298 14.15 27.09 -0.79
CA ILE A 298 13.76 27.40 -2.18
C ILE A 298 13.15 28.78 -2.31
N ASP A 299 12.25 29.15 -1.39
CA ASP A 299 11.62 30.48 -1.37
C ASP A 299 12.67 31.60 -1.21
N ASN A 300 13.84 31.29 -0.65
CA ASN A 300 15.00 32.19 -0.52
C ASN A 300 16.06 32.02 -1.63
N GLY A 301 15.73 31.35 -2.73
CA GLY A 301 16.59 31.27 -3.92
C GLY A 301 17.69 30.21 -3.88
N VAL A 302 17.67 29.28 -2.92
CA VAL A 302 18.63 28.17 -2.86
C VAL A 302 18.24 27.07 -3.86
N LEU A 303 19.17 26.69 -4.75
CA LEU A 303 18.96 25.56 -5.66
C LEU A 303 19.26 24.23 -4.95
N LEU A 304 18.21 23.56 -4.46
CA LEU A 304 18.32 22.28 -3.76
C LEU A 304 18.40 21.08 -4.71
N THR A 305 19.28 20.14 -4.37
CA THR A 305 19.35 18.82 -4.99
C THR A 305 19.45 17.73 -3.93
N ASN A 306 18.83 16.58 -4.20
CA ASN A 306 18.77 15.46 -3.27
C ASN A 306 19.54 14.26 -3.86
N GLY A 307 20.24 13.54 -3.00
CA GLY A 307 20.95 12.32 -3.34
C GLY A 307 20.60 11.13 -2.45
N ILE A 308 20.43 9.98 -3.10
CA ILE A 308 20.13 8.70 -2.44
C ILE A 308 21.28 7.71 -2.61
N ALA A 309 21.26 6.65 -1.80
CA ALA A 309 22.27 5.60 -1.83
C ALA A 309 22.01 4.52 -2.91
N ALA A 310 21.42 4.91 -4.04
CA ALA A 310 21.40 4.13 -5.28
C ALA A 310 22.29 4.88 -6.29
N THR A 311 22.92 4.20 -7.23
CA THR A 311 23.65 4.92 -8.31
C THR A 311 22.79 5.05 -9.57
N GLU A 312 21.69 4.32 -9.62
CA GLU A 312 20.70 4.24 -10.68
C GLU A 312 19.71 5.41 -10.61
N TYR A 313 20.16 6.64 -10.32
CA TYR A 313 19.26 7.79 -10.32
C TYR A 313 19.90 9.05 -10.88
N LEU A 314 19.05 9.95 -11.38
CA LEU A 314 19.38 11.33 -11.69
C LEU A 314 18.53 12.26 -10.82
N PRO A 315 19.12 13.29 -10.20
CA PRO A 315 18.34 14.29 -9.48
C PRO A 315 17.51 15.12 -10.46
N PHE A 316 16.22 15.33 -10.17
CA PHE A 316 15.35 16.22 -10.97
C PHE A 316 14.95 17.48 -10.20
N ASN A 317 14.30 17.26 -9.06
CA ASN A 317 13.91 18.26 -8.09
C ASN A 317 14.22 17.68 -6.69
N TRP A 318 14.35 18.50 -5.66
CA TRP A 318 14.73 18.06 -4.31
C TRP A 318 13.82 16.97 -3.72
N GLN A 319 12.57 16.84 -4.20
CA GLN A 319 11.63 15.79 -3.79
C GLN A 319 11.59 14.56 -4.71
N TYR A 320 12.02 14.69 -5.98
CA TYR A 320 11.79 13.68 -7.01
C TYR A 320 13.11 13.21 -7.64
N PHE A 321 13.22 11.88 -7.78
CA PHE A 321 14.32 11.18 -8.42
C PHE A 321 13.88 10.63 -9.77
N ILE A 322 14.78 10.65 -10.76
CA ILE A 322 14.57 9.97 -12.04
C ILE A 322 15.30 8.63 -12.00
N PHE A 323 14.55 7.54 -12.17
CA PHE A 323 15.09 6.20 -12.36
C PHE A 323 14.83 5.78 -13.80
N ASN A 324 15.68 6.22 -14.74
CA ASN A 324 15.46 5.97 -16.17
C ASN A 324 15.67 4.49 -16.49
N SER A 325 14.56 3.77 -16.60
CA SER A 325 14.54 2.31 -16.75
C SER A 325 15.18 1.84 -18.06
N GLU A 326 15.10 2.65 -19.12
CA GLU A 326 15.68 2.35 -20.44
C GLU A 326 17.20 2.48 -20.42
N VAL A 327 17.72 3.64 -20.02
CA VAL A 327 19.17 3.91 -19.95
C VAL A 327 19.86 2.95 -18.99
N MET A 328 19.22 2.63 -17.87
CA MET A 328 19.83 1.81 -16.83
C MET A 328 19.64 0.30 -17.04
N GLY A 329 18.76 -0.13 -17.97
CA GLY A 329 18.51 -1.55 -18.20
C GLY A 329 17.87 -2.29 -17.00
N CYS A 330 17.21 -1.56 -16.10
CA CYS A 330 16.53 -2.10 -14.93
C CYS A 330 15.04 -1.78 -14.93
N VAL A 331 14.24 -2.62 -14.27
CA VAL A 331 12.84 -2.34 -13.94
C VAL A 331 12.79 -1.84 -12.51
N TRP A 332 12.30 -0.61 -12.34
CA TRP A 332 12.00 -0.06 -11.03
C TRP A 332 10.56 -0.42 -10.64
N ARG A 333 10.40 -1.01 -9.45
CA ARG A 333 9.10 -1.15 -8.79
C ARG A 333 9.20 -0.46 -7.43
N PRO A 334 8.08 0.00 -6.82
CA PRO A 334 8.12 0.49 -5.46
C PRO A 334 8.90 -0.51 -4.58
N LEU A 335 10.01 -0.08 -3.97
CA LEU A 335 10.96 -0.85 -3.14
C LEU A 335 12.08 -1.63 -3.85
N VAL A 336 12.05 -1.82 -5.17
CA VAL A 336 12.84 -2.87 -5.84
C VAL A 336 13.50 -2.42 -7.14
N VAL A 337 14.78 -2.75 -7.28
CA VAL A 337 15.53 -2.73 -8.55
C VAL A 337 15.65 -4.16 -9.08
N ARG A 338 15.14 -4.42 -10.28
CA ARG A 338 15.32 -5.72 -10.98
C ARG A 338 16.04 -5.54 -12.31
N ARG A 339 16.92 -6.47 -12.67
CA ARG A 339 17.50 -6.54 -14.03
C ARG A 339 16.41 -6.76 -15.08
N LYS A 340 16.42 -6.02 -16.20
CA LYS A 340 15.51 -6.30 -17.33
C LYS A 340 15.81 -7.67 -17.97
N ASN A 341 17.08 -8.03 -18.08
CA ASN A 341 17.52 -9.34 -18.56
C ASN A 341 18.17 -10.12 -17.41
N THR A 342 17.56 -11.22 -16.99
CA THR A 342 18.10 -12.10 -15.92
C THR A 342 19.01 -13.21 -16.47
N GLN A 343 19.09 -13.38 -17.79
CA GLN A 343 19.97 -14.35 -18.44
C GLN A 343 21.36 -13.76 -18.69
N ASP A 344 21.43 -12.45 -18.95
CA ASP A 344 22.69 -11.71 -19.02
C ASP A 344 23.00 -11.06 -17.66
N LYS A 345 24.04 -11.55 -16.99
CA LYS A 345 24.46 -11.03 -15.67
C LYS A 345 25.43 -9.87 -15.76
N ASP A 346 25.81 -9.39 -16.95
CA ASP A 346 26.59 -8.16 -17.09
C ASP A 346 25.78 -6.97 -16.50
N PRO A 347 26.31 -6.26 -15.49
CA PRO A 347 25.60 -5.13 -14.89
C PRO A 347 25.40 -3.92 -15.83
N GLY A 348 26.22 -3.73 -16.86
CA GLY A 348 26.18 -2.51 -17.68
C GLY A 348 26.31 -1.23 -16.84
N LEU A 349 25.29 -0.36 -16.89
CA LEU A 349 25.20 0.89 -16.11
C LEU A 349 24.59 0.74 -14.71
N GLN A 350 24.40 -0.50 -14.21
CA GLN A 350 23.79 -0.79 -12.92
C GLN A 350 24.86 -1.02 -11.84
N ALA A 351 25.29 0.04 -11.14
CA ALA A 351 26.33 -0.01 -10.11
C ALA A 351 26.03 -1.03 -9.00
N LEU A 352 24.76 -1.15 -8.64
CA LEU A 352 24.27 -2.05 -7.62
C LEU A 352 24.63 -3.50 -7.93
N PHE A 353 24.52 -3.90 -9.19
CA PHE A 353 24.80 -5.26 -9.63
C PHE A 353 26.30 -5.53 -9.84
N TYR A 354 27.17 -4.52 -9.76
CA TYR A 354 28.59 -4.76 -9.47
C TYR A 354 28.82 -5.11 -8.00
N THR A 355 28.11 -4.40 -7.10
CA THR A 355 28.19 -4.61 -5.64
C THR A 355 27.59 -5.98 -5.24
N PHE A 356 26.44 -6.32 -5.82
CA PHE A 356 25.69 -7.56 -5.56
C PHE A 356 25.49 -8.35 -6.86
N PRO A 357 26.55 -8.97 -7.41
CA PRO A 357 26.52 -9.61 -8.73
C PRO A 357 25.53 -10.77 -8.84
N ASP A 358 25.33 -11.50 -7.75
CA ASP A 358 24.54 -12.73 -7.74
C ASP A 358 23.04 -12.46 -7.69
N LEU A 359 22.63 -11.22 -7.39
CA LEU A 359 21.24 -10.81 -7.32
C LEU A 359 20.68 -10.46 -8.71
N ASP A 360 19.47 -10.95 -8.97
CA ASP A 360 18.64 -10.50 -10.10
C ASP A 360 17.70 -9.36 -9.68
N GLU A 361 17.43 -9.28 -8.38
CA GLU A 361 16.52 -8.32 -7.77
C GLU A 361 17.09 -7.88 -6.40
N TRP A 362 17.09 -6.58 -6.12
CA TRP A 362 17.53 -6.01 -4.86
C TRP A 362 16.49 -5.05 -4.30
N SER A 363 16.19 -5.20 -3.02
CA SER A 363 15.21 -4.38 -2.30
C SER A 363 15.92 -3.23 -1.60
N THR A 364 15.57 -1.99 -1.96
CA THR A 364 16.03 -0.77 -1.26
C THR A 364 15.50 -0.72 0.17
N LYS A 365 14.30 -1.29 0.38
CA LYS A 365 13.45 -1.14 1.58
C LYS A 365 12.97 0.31 1.78
N ASP A 366 13.10 1.14 0.74
CA ASP A 366 12.62 2.52 0.69
C ASP A 366 11.31 2.55 -0.13
N LEU A 367 10.28 3.17 0.43
CA LEU A 367 8.98 3.34 -0.21
C LEU A 367 9.03 4.56 -1.13
N TYR A 368 8.53 4.39 -2.36
CA TYR A 368 8.45 5.46 -3.35
C TYR A 368 7.04 5.55 -3.95
N LYS A 369 6.62 6.78 -4.26
CA LYS A 369 5.39 7.08 -5.00
C LYS A 369 5.75 7.58 -6.41
N PRO A 370 5.12 7.07 -7.47
CA PRO A 370 5.35 7.59 -8.82
C PRO A 370 4.82 9.03 -8.94
N HIS A 371 5.49 9.84 -9.77
CA HIS A 371 5.00 11.16 -10.12
C HIS A 371 3.67 11.03 -10.89
N PRO A 372 2.65 11.87 -10.63
CA PRO A 372 1.33 11.73 -11.25
C PRO A 372 1.33 11.76 -12.79
N THR A 373 2.28 12.48 -13.40
CA THR A 373 2.31 12.72 -14.85
C THR A 373 3.65 12.44 -15.54
N LEU A 374 4.72 12.16 -14.79
CA LEU A 374 6.07 12.02 -15.37
C LEU A 374 6.56 10.59 -15.18
N HIS A 375 6.74 9.88 -16.29
CA HIS A 375 7.26 8.51 -16.30
C HIS A 375 8.66 8.45 -15.67
N ASP A 376 8.97 7.36 -14.95
CA ASP A 376 10.25 7.14 -14.26
C ASP A 376 10.64 8.19 -13.20
N HIS A 377 9.72 9.08 -12.79
CA HIS A 377 9.93 10.03 -11.69
C HIS A 377 9.29 9.51 -10.40
N TRP A 378 10.06 9.49 -9.33
CA TRP A 378 9.68 8.85 -8.07
C TRP A 378 9.97 9.76 -6.88
N MET A 379 8.99 9.89 -5.98
CA MET A 379 9.12 10.61 -4.72
C MET A 379 9.37 9.61 -3.59
N TYR A 380 10.37 9.88 -2.74
CA TYR A 380 10.61 9.08 -1.54
C TYR A 380 9.50 9.32 -0.50
N CYS A 381 9.04 8.26 0.16
CA CYS A 381 7.91 8.29 1.11
C CYS A 381 8.22 7.68 2.48
N GLY A 382 9.42 7.15 2.70
CA GLY A 382 9.81 6.53 3.98
C GLY A 382 10.43 5.15 3.80
N ARG A 383 10.65 4.44 4.91
CA ARG A 383 11.18 3.07 4.93
C ARG A 383 10.07 2.07 5.14
N LEU A 384 10.21 0.89 4.53
CA LEU A 384 9.36 -0.26 4.84
C LEU A 384 9.49 -0.69 6.30
N ASP A 385 10.71 -0.60 6.85
CA ASP A 385 11.00 -1.03 8.23
C ASP A 385 10.50 -0.02 9.29
N ASP A 386 10.04 1.17 8.88
CA ASP A 386 9.41 2.16 9.77
C ASP A 386 7.89 1.96 9.88
N VAL A 387 7.30 1.05 9.10
CA VAL A 387 5.86 0.78 9.12
C VAL A 387 5.49 0.06 10.42
N ILE A 388 4.60 0.68 11.18
CA ILE A 388 4.00 0.10 12.38
C ILE A 388 2.83 -0.79 11.94
N VAL A 389 2.79 -2.01 12.47
CA VAL A 389 1.67 -2.93 12.29
C VAL A 389 0.93 -3.07 13.61
N PHE A 390 -0.33 -2.63 13.62
CA PHE A 390 -1.21 -2.68 14.79
C PHE A 390 -1.78 -4.10 14.99
N SER A 391 -2.33 -4.37 16.18
CA SER A 391 -2.91 -5.68 16.53
C SER A 391 -4.13 -6.07 15.69
N ASN A 392 -4.81 -5.08 15.10
CA ASN A 392 -5.90 -5.27 14.14
C ASN A 392 -5.40 -5.51 12.69
N GLY A 393 -4.09 -5.56 12.46
CA GLY A 393 -3.47 -5.77 11.16
C GLY A 393 -3.34 -4.50 10.30
N GLU A 394 -3.85 -3.37 10.78
CA GLU A 394 -3.70 -2.09 10.11
C GLU A 394 -2.25 -1.60 10.14
N LYS A 395 -1.86 -0.87 9.10
CA LYS A 395 -0.49 -0.39 8.91
C LYS A 395 -0.44 1.13 8.94
N LEU A 396 0.56 1.66 9.64
CA LEU A 396 0.83 3.10 9.70
C LEU A 396 2.28 3.37 9.31
N ASN A 397 2.49 4.30 8.37
CA ASN A 397 3.80 4.92 8.19
C ASN A 397 3.84 6.21 9.03
N PRO A 398 4.59 6.24 10.14
CA PRO A 398 4.57 7.36 11.08
C PRO A 398 5.40 8.57 10.66
N VAL A 399 6.28 8.41 9.66
CA VAL A 399 7.39 9.34 9.40
C VAL A 399 6.90 10.77 9.14
N SER A 400 5.86 10.94 8.32
CA SER A 400 5.34 12.29 8.02
C SER A 400 4.74 12.98 9.24
N MET A 401 4.11 12.22 10.15
CA MET A 401 3.55 12.77 11.39
C MET A 401 4.66 13.22 12.32
N GLU A 402 5.69 12.39 12.50
CA GLU A 402 6.86 12.73 13.31
C GLU A 402 7.60 13.94 12.77
N GLU A 403 7.84 14.02 11.45
CA GLU A 403 8.47 15.16 10.79
C GLU A 403 7.69 16.46 11.01
N HIS A 404 6.35 16.40 10.96
CA HIS A 404 5.50 17.56 11.23
C HIS A 404 5.66 18.09 12.66
N ILE A 405 5.73 17.16 13.63
CA ILE A 405 5.86 17.47 15.06
C ILE A 405 7.27 17.97 15.40
N ILE A 406 8.31 17.39 14.79
CA ILE A 406 9.71 17.82 14.94
C ILE A 406 9.93 19.25 14.45
N GLY A 407 9.07 19.75 13.53
CA GLY A 407 9.10 21.15 13.11
C GLY A 407 8.84 22.17 14.23
N HIS A 408 8.39 21.73 15.41
CA HIS A 408 8.16 22.59 16.57
C HIS A 408 9.47 22.97 17.29
N PRO A 409 9.74 24.26 17.60
CA PRO A 409 11.02 24.71 18.14
C PRO A 409 11.36 24.15 19.53
N ALA A 410 10.37 23.66 20.28
CA ALA A 410 10.58 23.03 21.59
C ALA A 410 10.88 21.53 21.51
N ILE A 411 10.81 20.90 20.33
CA ILE A 411 10.93 19.46 20.14
C ILE A 411 12.26 19.10 19.46
N LYS A 412 13.04 18.23 20.10
CA LYS A 412 14.30 17.67 19.60
C LYS A 412 14.06 16.38 18.80
N GLY A 413 12.99 15.66 19.11
CA GLY A 413 12.60 14.43 18.43
C GLY A 413 11.15 14.06 18.73
N ALA A 414 10.49 13.41 17.77
CA ALA A 414 9.18 12.80 17.95
C ALA A 414 9.23 11.35 17.48
N LEU A 415 8.60 10.44 18.21
CA LEU A 415 8.54 9.02 17.87
C LEU A 415 7.13 8.50 18.06
N VAL A 416 6.47 8.13 16.97
CA VAL A 416 5.21 7.40 17.00
C VAL A 416 5.53 5.91 17.17
N VAL A 417 4.82 5.29 18.10
CA VAL A 417 4.96 3.89 18.49
C VAL A 417 3.59 3.21 18.49
N GLY A 418 3.56 1.89 18.73
CA GLY A 418 2.32 1.12 18.78
C GLY A 418 2.36 -0.20 18.02
N GLN A 419 3.55 -0.75 17.77
CA GLN A 419 3.69 -2.09 17.21
C GLN A 419 2.91 -3.10 18.06
N GLU A 420 2.04 -3.90 17.42
CA GLU A 420 1.16 -4.88 18.08
C GLU A 420 0.17 -4.27 19.09
N ARG A 421 -0.04 -2.95 19.06
CA ARG A 421 -1.08 -2.25 19.84
C ARG A 421 -2.26 -1.92 18.95
N PHE A 422 -3.41 -1.61 19.57
CA PHE A 422 -4.63 -1.29 18.82
C PHE A 422 -4.58 0.09 18.14
N GLN A 423 -3.81 1.03 18.70
CA GLN A 423 -3.72 2.42 18.25
C GLN A 423 -2.32 2.99 18.51
N PRO A 424 -1.89 4.05 17.78
CA PRO A 424 -0.57 4.64 17.97
C PRO A 424 -0.48 5.49 19.24
N ALA A 425 0.73 5.58 19.77
CA ALA A 425 1.12 6.52 20.82
C ALA A 425 2.29 7.39 20.35
N LEU A 426 2.49 8.54 20.99
CA LEU A 426 3.53 9.52 20.65
C LEU A 426 4.44 9.77 21.83
N ILE A 427 5.75 9.68 21.60
CA ILE A 427 6.79 10.06 22.55
C ILE A 427 7.49 11.31 22.03
N LEU A 428 7.53 12.36 22.86
CA LEU A 428 8.19 13.63 22.60
C LEU A 428 9.53 13.68 23.34
N GLU A 429 10.61 13.98 22.61
CA GLU A 429 11.91 14.34 23.18
C GLU A 429 12.04 15.87 23.15
N PRO A 430 12.04 16.55 24.30
CA PRO A 430 12.09 18.01 24.34
C PRO A 430 13.52 18.53 24.07
N MET A 431 13.61 19.75 23.52
CA MET A 431 14.89 20.46 23.35
C MET A 431 15.58 20.75 24.68
N THR A 432 14.80 21.09 25.69
CA THR A 432 15.26 21.25 27.08
C THR A 432 14.47 20.27 27.96
N PRO A 433 15.12 19.43 28.77
CA PRO A 433 14.42 18.51 29.66
C PRO A 433 13.35 19.21 30.52
N CYS A 434 12.15 18.66 30.56
CA CYS A 434 11.07 19.16 31.42
C CYS A 434 11.46 18.96 32.90
N ALA A 435 11.18 19.97 33.74
CA ALA A 435 11.57 19.94 35.15
C ALA A 435 10.69 19.01 36.00
N ASP A 436 9.42 18.87 35.64
CA ASP A 436 8.38 18.10 36.31
C ASP A 436 7.25 17.71 35.33
N ASP A 437 6.28 16.94 35.82
CA ASP A 437 5.13 16.48 35.03
C ASP A 437 4.24 17.63 34.56
N ALA A 438 4.17 18.74 35.32
CA ALA A 438 3.41 19.91 34.92
C ALA A 438 4.02 20.60 33.69
N ALA A 439 5.35 20.70 33.64
CA ALA A 439 6.08 21.19 32.48
C ALA A 439 5.97 20.23 31.28
N ALA A 440 5.93 18.91 31.53
CA ALA A 440 5.69 17.93 30.47
C ALA A 440 4.27 18.07 29.88
N GLN A 441 3.26 18.23 30.72
CA GLN A 441 1.88 18.46 30.26
C GLN A 441 1.76 19.77 29.49
N ALA A 442 2.36 20.86 29.97
CA ALA A 442 2.37 22.14 29.27
C ALA A 442 3.02 22.05 27.87
N LEU A 443 4.06 21.23 27.71
CA LEU A 443 4.66 20.96 26.40
C LEU A 443 3.72 20.16 25.49
N ILE A 444 3.01 19.16 26.02
CA ILE A 444 2.00 18.42 25.26
C ILE A 444 0.91 19.37 24.77
N GLU A 445 0.43 20.29 25.62
CA GLU A 445 -0.56 21.30 25.25
C GLU A 445 -0.08 22.22 24.12
N ASP A 446 1.17 22.67 24.20
CA ASP A 446 1.78 23.55 23.19
C ASP A 446 1.93 22.85 21.82
N VAL A 447 2.24 21.54 21.84
CA VAL A 447 2.45 20.73 20.64
C VAL A 447 1.15 20.15 20.07
N TRP A 448 0.09 20.03 20.87
CA TRP A 448 -1.17 19.38 20.50
C TRP A 448 -1.80 19.89 19.19
N PRO A 449 -1.83 21.21 18.88
CA PRO A 449 -2.35 21.68 17.59
C PRO A 449 -1.63 21.11 16.36
N LEU A 450 -0.33 20.81 16.48
CA LEU A 450 0.43 20.15 15.41
C LEU A 450 0.07 18.67 15.30
N VAL A 451 -0.19 17.99 16.42
CA VAL A 451 -0.66 16.61 16.45
C VAL A 451 -2.06 16.51 15.83
N GLU A 452 -2.97 17.44 16.12
CA GLU A 452 -4.29 17.51 15.49
C GLU A 452 -4.20 17.68 13.97
N LYS A 453 -3.30 18.54 13.51
CA LYS A 453 -3.06 18.71 12.08
C LYS A 453 -2.49 17.44 11.43
N ALA A 454 -1.53 16.78 12.09
CA ALA A 454 -0.99 15.49 11.62
C ALA A 454 -2.08 14.39 11.61
N ASN A 455 -2.98 14.39 12.60
CA ASN A 455 -4.12 13.49 12.68
C ASN A 455 -5.16 13.73 11.57
N ALA A 456 -5.28 14.96 11.06
CA ALA A 456 -6.18 15.30 9.95
C ALA A 456 -5.63 14.82 8.58
N GLU A 457 -4.32 14.70 8.45
CA GLU A 457 -3.62 14.30 7.21
C GLU A 457 -3.33 12.79 7.14
N THR A 458 -3.49 12.05 8.25
CA THR A 458 -3.23 10.60 8.36
C THR A 458 -4.49 9.76 8.19
N VAL A 459 -4.31 8.44 8.11
CA VAL A 459 -5.39 7.44 8.07
C VAL A 459 -6.10 7.35 9.43
N THR A 460 -7.39 7.01 9.44
CA THR A 460 -8.22 7.02 10.65
C THR A 460 -7.63 6.21 11.81
N HIS A 461 -7.15 4.98 11.55
CA HIS A 461 -6.49 4.13 12.56
C HIS A 461 -5.11 4.62 13.00
N GLY A 462 -4.54 5.60 12.30
CA GLY A 462 -3.27 6.23 12.59
C GLY A 462 -3.36 7.50 13.45
N LYS A 463 -4.56 7.91 13.84
CA LYS A 463 -4.76 9.10 14.68
C LYS A 463 -4.25 8.85 16.09
N ILE A 464 -3.44 9.77 16.59
CA ILE A 464 -2.87 9.74 17.94
C ILE A 464 -3.86 10.40 18.90
N ALA A 465 -4.29 9.65 19.91
CA ALA A 465 -5.14 10.19 20.97
C ALA A 465 -4.31 10.99 21.99
N ARG A 466 -4.94 11.99 22.61
CA ARG A 466 -4.27 12.92 23.54
C ARG A 466 -3.65 12.23 24.74
N TRP A 467 -4.38 11.28 25.33
CA TRP A 467 -3.92 10.47 26.45
C TRP A 467 -2.88 9.41 26.07
N LEU A 468 -2.48 9.32 24.80
CA LEU A 468 -1.39 8.49 24.31
C LEU A 468 -0.17 9.32 23.89
N VAL A 469 -0.07 10.56 24.37
CA VAL A 469 1.12 11.40 24.21
C VAL A 469 1.90 11.43 25.51
N THR A 470 3.21 11.24 25.44
CA THR A 470 4.11 11.37 26.59
C THR A 470 5.39 12.12 26.24
N VAL A 471 6.08 12.63 27.25
CA VAL A 471 7.38 13.31 27.12
C VAL A 471 8.46 12.44 27.77
N LEU A 472 9.64 12.35 27.15
CA LEU A 472 10.75 11.60 27.71
C LEU A 472 11.18 12.16 29.08
N PRO A 473 11.52 11.28 30.05
CA PRO A 473 12.02 11.71 31.34
C PRO A 473 13.42 12.35 31.22
N PRO A 474 13.80 13.23 32.17
CA PRO A 474 15.10 13.90 32.14
C PRO A 474 16.29 12.93 32.07
N GLY A 475 17.25 13.23 31.20
CA GLY A 475 18.48 12.45 31.05
C GLY A 475 18.37 11.22 30.13
N LYS A 476 17.22 11.01 29.47
CA LYS A 476 17.08 10.03 28.39
C LYS A 476 16.91 10.74 27.05
N ASP A 477 17.60 10.24 26.03
CA ASP A 477 17.57 10.76 24.67
C ASP A 477 17.24 9.62 23.69
N PHE A 478 16.64 9.95 22.54
CA PHE A 478 16.53 8.96 21.47
C PHE A 478 17.91 8.56 20.94
N LEU A 479 18.07 7.26 20.69
CA LEU A 479 19.26 6.73 20.04
C LEU A 479 19.27 7.23 18.59
N ARG A 480 20.39 7.80 18.15
CA ARG A 480 20.54 8.37 16.81
C ARG A 480 21.78 7.82 16.12
N THR A 481 21.71 7.74 14.79
CA THR A 481 22.88 7.48 13.95
C THR A 481 23.86 8.66 13.99
N PRO A 482 25.10 8.49 13.50
CA PRO A 482 26.03 9.60 13.23
C PRO A 482 25.48 10.74 12.36
N LYS A 483 24.37 10.53 11.64
CA LYS A 483 23.68 11.51 10.79
C LYS A 483 22.57 12.29 11.51
N GLY A 484 22.30 11.97 12.79
CA GLY A 484 21.22 12.58 13.56
C GLY A 484 19.86 11.88 13.43
N THR A 485 19.71 10.91 12.53
CA THR A 485 18.47 10.15 12.35
C THR A 485 18.23 9.20 13.52
N THR A 486 17.00 9.17 14.06
CA THR A 486 16.58 8.26 15.14
C THR A 486 16.67 6.79 14.71
N LEU A 487 17.25 5.95 15.57
CA LEU A 487 17.31 4.49 15.44
C LEU A 487 16.02 3.87 15.99
N ARG A 488 14.89 3.97 15.28
CA ARG A 488 13.55 3.58 15.74
C ARG A 488 13.52 2.27 16.52
N THR A 489 13.97 1.16 15.93
CA THR A 489 13.88 -0.17 16.57
C THR A 489 14.64 -0.23 17.89
N ALA A 490 15.86 0.31 17.93
CA ALA A 490 16.66 0.33 19.15
C ALA A 490 16.09 1.29 20.20
N THR A 491 15.56 2.44 19.76
CA THR A 491 14.88 3.42 20.62
C THR A 491 13.61 2.82 21.23
N VAL A 492 12.75 2.17 20.44
CA VAL A 492 11.54 1.49 20.93
C VAL A 492 11.89 0.40 21.94
N GLN A 493 12.95 -0.37 21.71
CA GLN A 493 13.43 -1.37 22.67
C GLN A 493 13.97 -0.73 23.95
N LEU A 494 14.70 0.38 23.84
CA LEU A 494 15.24 1.11 25.00
C LEU A 494 14.12 1.67 25.90
N PHE A 495 13.00 2.06 25.29
CA PHE A 495 11.86 2.69 25.98
C PHE A 495 10.65 1.75 26.11
N ALA A 496 10.86 0.43 26.08
CA ALA A 496 9.76 -0.55 26.10
C ALA A 496 8.89 -0.43 27.36
N GLU A 497 9.50 -0.17 28.52
CA GLU A 497 8.78 0.00 29.79
C GLU A 497 7.93 1.27 29.80
N GLU A 498 8.46 2.39 29.30
CA GLU A 498 7.72 3.65 29.19
C GLU A 498 6.58 3.55 28.19
N ILE A 499 6.80 2.87 27.05
CA ILE A 499 5.74 2.61 26.06
C ILE A 499 4.63 1.80 26.71
N GLU A 500 4.96 0.74 27.44
CA GLU A 500 3.96 -0.06 28.17
C GLU A 500 3.20 0.81 29.17
N SER A 501 3.91 1.63 29.94
CA SER A 501 3.31 2.55 30.93
C SER A 501 2.34 3.53 30.28
N VAL A 502 2.63 4.06 29.08
CA VAL A 502 1.69 4.92 28.35
C VAL A 502 0.39 4.18 28.04
N TYR A 503 0.45 2.93 27.58
CA TYR A 503 -0.75 2.14 27.31
C TYR A 503 -1.48 1.71 28.59
N GLN A 504 -0.77 1.40 29.67
CA GLN A 504 -1.37 1.06 30.97
C GLN A 504 -2.04 2.26 31.63
N ASN A 505 -1.37 3.43 31.62
CA ASN A 505 -1.94 4.68 32.11
C ASN A 505 -3.09 5.16 31.21
N ALA A 506 -3.05 4.83 29.92
CA ALA A 506 -4.21 5.00 29.08
C ALA A 506 -5.36 4.10 29.53
N GLU A 507 -5.18 2.90 30.06
CA GLU A 507 -6.30 2.11 30.63
C GLU A 507 -6.84 2.72 31.94
N THR A 508 -6.01 3.46 32.68
CA THR A 508 -6.38 4.19 33.92
C THR A 508 -6.20 5.71 33.76
N THR A 509 -7.14 6.45 33.15
CA THR A 509 -6.94 7.90 32.88
C THR A 509 -8.00 8.83 33.49
N ASP A 510 -7.51 10.05 33.74
CA ASP A 510 -7.96 11.25 34.44
C ASP A 510 -9.44 11.70 34.25
N PRO A 511 -10.18 12.03 35.34
CA PRO A 511 -11.53 12.60 35.30
C PRO A 511 -11.71 13.87 34.46
N ALA A 512 -10.63 14.56 34.08
CA ALA A 512 -10.70 15.81 33.32
C ALA A 512 -11.30 15.67 31.90
N ASP A 513 -11.33 14.45 31.34
CA ASP A 513 -11.85 14.19 29.99
C ASP A 513 -13.27 13.60 29.94
N SER A 514 -13.89 13.30 31.08
CA SER A 514 -15.26 12.78 31.13
C SER A 514 -16.30 13.85 30.78
N VAL A 515 -17.46 13.40 30.29
CA VAL A 515 -18.65 14.23 30.16
C VAL A 515 -19.58 13.90 31.32
N ASP A 516 -20.11 14.91 32.01
CA ASP A 516 -21.13 14.72 33.04
C ASP A 516 -22.41 14.18 32.39
N LEU A 517 -22.76 12.93 32.72
CA LEU A 517 -23.96 12.28 32.20
C LEU A 517 -25.19 12.72 33.01
N ASP A 518 -26.14 13.40 32.37
CA ASP A 518 -27.41 13.79 33.00
C ASP A 518 -28.42 12.63 32.92
N LEU A 519 -28.44 11.84 33.98
CA LEU A 519 -29.31 10.66 34.15
C LEU A 519 -30.73 10.99 34.62
N THR A 520 -31.17 12.26 34.58
CA THR A 520 -32.51 12.66 35.06
C THR A 520 -33.65 12.02 34.25
N ASN A 521 -33.50 11.88 32.93
CA ASN A 521 -34.41 11.18 32.03
C ASN A 521 -33.70 10.81 30.71
N GLU A 522 -34.38 10.05 29.84
CA GLU A 522 -33.84 9.61 28.54
C GLU A 522 -33.43 10.78 27.62
N ASP A 523 -34.19 11.89 27.61
CA ASP A 523 -33.90 13.03 26.74
C ASP A 523 -32.66 13.81 27.19
N THR A 524 -32.42 13.93 28.49
CA THR A 524 -31.21 14.58 29.03
C THR A 524 -29.98 13.72 28.83
N LEU A 525 -30.10 12.40 29.03
CA LEU A 525 -29.00 11.47 28.78
C LEU A 525 -28.61 11.44 27.30
N ALA A 526 -29.60 11.49 26.39
CA ALA A 526 -29.33 11.57 24.96
C ALA A 526 -28.56 12.86 24.59
N LYS A 527 -28.78 13.98 25.28
CA LYS A 527 -28.00 15.21 25.08
C LYS A 527 -26.56 15.06 25.59
N SER A 528 -26.35 14.47 26.77
CA SER A 528 -25.00 14.17 27.26
C SER A 528 -24.24 13.23 26.30
N ILE A 529 -24.93 12.26 25.70
CA ILE A 529 -24.35 11.38 24.68
C ILE A 529 -23.99 12.18 23.41
N ILE A 530 -24.85 13.11 22.96
CA ILE A 530 -24.54 14.02 21.83
C ILE A 530 -23.27 14.82 22.11
N GLU A 531 -23.13 15.40 23.30
CA GLU A 531 -21.94 16.15 23.70
C GLU A 531 -20.69 15.27 23.69
N LEU A 532 -20.80 14.06 24.22
CA LEU A 532 -19.71 13.08 24.21
C LEU A 532 -19.27 12.70 22.79
N VAL A 533 -20.20 12.33 21.91
CA VAL A 533 -19.86 11.93 20.54
C VAL A 533 -19.39 13.11 19.70
N THR A 534 -19.89 14.32 19.95
CA THR A 534 -19.39 15.57 19.33
C THR A 534 -17.94 15.81 19.73
N LYS A 535 -17.61 15.68 21.03
CA LYS A 535 -16.24 15.82 21.54
C LYS A 535 -15.29 14.76 20.95
N LEU A 536 -15.72 13.50 20.86
CA LEU A 536 -14.91 12.39 20.34
C LEU A 536 -14.72 12.43 18.81
N SER A 537 -15.71 12.92 18.08
CA SER A 537 -15.67 12.98 16.62
C SER A 537 -15.10 14.27 16.07
N GLY A 538 -15.14 15.36 16.84
CA GLY A 538 -14.84 16.71 16.37
C GLY A 538 -15.84 17.23 15.33
N GLN A 539 -16.99 16.57 15.16
CA GLN A 539 -18.04 16.96 14.23
C GLN A 539 -19.25 17.53 14.96
N ASP A 540 -19.69 18.72 14.56
CA ASP A 540 -20.92 19.33 15.04
C ASP A 540 -22.15 18.81 14.28
N GLY A 541 -23.33 18.92 14.90
CA GLY A 541 -24.61 18.71 14.21
C GLY A 541 -25.29 17.35 14.46
N PHE A 542 -24.78 16.53 15.39
CA PHE A 542 -25.48 15.35 15.88
C PHE A 542 -26.85 15.74 16.45
N LYS A 543 -27.92 15.25 15.81
CA LYS A 543 -29.29 15.24 16.34
C LYS A 543 -29.54 13.96 17.11
N ILE A 544 -30.58 13.95 17.94
CA ILE A 544 -30.95 12.82 18.80
C ILE A 544 -31.16 11.49 18.05
N GLU A 545 -31.56 11.54 16.78
CA GLU A 545 -31.77 10.37 15.90
C GLU A 545 -30.62 10.14 14.91
N THR A 546 -29.49 10.84 15.04
CA THR A 546 -28.36 10.69 14.12
C THR A 546 -27.65 9.37 14.39
N ASP A 547 -27.53 8.52 13.37
CA ASP A 547 -26.72 7.31 13.45
C ASP A 547 -25.24 7.70 13.45
N PHE A 548 -24.51 7.30 14.50
CA PHE A 548 -23.10 7.63 14.69
C PHE A 548 -22.27 7.27 13.45
N PHE A 549 -22.50 6.08 12.88
CA PHE A 549 -21.70 5.53 11.79
C PHE A 549 -21.95 6.25 10.46
N THR A 550 -23.15 6.81 10.27
CA THR A 550 -23.48 7.60 9.06
C THR A 550 -22.69 8.89 8.94
N VAL A 551 -22.22 9.45 10.08
CA VAL A 551 -21.39 10.66 10.13
C VAL A 551 -19.90 10.35 10.36
N GLY A 552 -19.51 9.08 10.14
CA GLY A 552 -18.12 8.65 10.17
C GLY A 552 -17.58 8.32 11.56
N PHE A 553 -18.44 7.98 12.52
CA PHE A 553 -18.01 7.46 13.82
C PHE A 553 -17.37 6.07 13.62
N ASP A 554 -16.08 5.93 13.96
CA ASP A 554 -15.29 4.73 13.69
C ASP A 554 -15.15 3.79 14.91
N SER A 555 -14.51 2.63 14.73
CA SER A 555 -14.34 1.65 15.81
C SER A 555 -13.51 2.17 16.98
N LEU A 556 -12.55 3.07 16.73
CA LEU A 556 -11.73 3.66 17.79
C LEU A 556 -12.58 4.63 18.63
N GLN A 557 -13.42 5.42 17.97
CA GLN A 557 -14.37 6.32 18.61
C GLN A 557 -15.42 5.53 19.41
N VAL A 558 -15.87 4.37 18.93
CA VAL A 558 -16.72 3.44 19.71
C VAL A 558 -16.01 2.94 20.97
N MET A 559 -14.75 2.50 20.87
CA MET A 559 -13.98 2.05 22.03
C MET A 559 -13.83 3.18 23.07
N ASN A 560 -13.52 4.39 22.60
CA ASN A 560 -13.37 5.56 23.45
C ASN A 560 -14.71 5.99 24.08
N SER A 561 -15.83 5.90 23.35
CA SER A 561 -17.15 6.24 23.88
C SER A 561 -17.60 5.26 24.95
N VAL A 562 -17.41 3.95 24.75
CA VAL A 562 -17.70 2.92 25.77
C VAL A 562 -16.97 3.24 27.08
N LYS A 563 -15.69 3.59 26.95
CA LYS A 563 -14.83 3.90 28.09
C LYS A 563 -15.24 5.18 28.81
N LEU A 564 -15.51 6.28 28.09
CA LEU A 564 -15.93 7.55 28.68
C LEU A 564 -17.34 7.47 29.28
N LEU A 565 -18.25 6.70 28.67
CA LEU A 565 -19.57 6.43 29.24
C LEU A 565 -19.46 5.67 30.57
N ARG A 566 -18.58 4.67 30.65
CA ARG A 566 -18.31 3.93 31.89
C ARG A 566 -17.84 4.87 33.01
N ILE A 567 -16.88 5.75 32.71
CA ILE A 567 -16.37 6.74 33.67
C ILE A 567 -17.49 7.70 34.11
N GLY A 568 -18.28 8.22 33.17
CA GLY A 568 -19.39 9.12 33.47
C GLY A 568 -20.45 8.47 34.39
N LEU A 569 -20.74 7.19 34.18
CA LEU A 569 -21.67 6.42 35.02
C LEU A 569 -21.10 6.14 36.41
N GLU A 570 -19.82 5.75 36.50
CA GLU A 570 -19.13 5.55 37.79
C GLU A 570 -19.04 6.86 38.59
N GLY A 571 -18.77 7.99 37.92
CA GLY A 571 -18.79 9.33 38.51
C GLY A 571 -20.17 9.72 39.06
N ALA A 572 -21.25 9.24 38.44
CA ALA A 572 -22.62 9.36 38.92
C ALA A 572 -23.00 8.34 40.01
N GLY A 573 -22.05 7.51 40.47
CA GLY A 573 -22.25 6.51 41.52
C GLY A 573 -22.88 5.21 41.04
N ILE A 574 -22.94 4.95 39.73
CA ILE A 574 -23.53 3.75 39.13
C ILE A 574 -22.43 2.85 38.58
N LYS A 575 -22.41 1.60 39.05
CA LYS A 575 -21.48 0.58 38.56
C LYS A 575 -22.24 -0.46 37.74
N LEU A 576 -22.05 -0.44 36.41
CA LEU A 576 -22.57 -1.47 35.51
C LEU A 576 -21.62 -2.67 35.45
N GLU A 577 -22.16 -3.86 35.22
CA GLU A 577 -21.37 -5.05 34.90
C GLU A 577 -20.65 -4.87 33.55
N ASP A 578 -19.48 -5.51 33.39
CA ASP A 578 -18.63 -5.33 32.21
C ASP A 578 -19.34 -5.67 30.89
N ASP A 579 -20.20 -6.69 30.90
CA ASP A 579 -20.97 -7.16 29.75
C ASP A 579 -22.07 -6.18 29.30
N LEU A 580 -22.54 -5.31 30.20
CA LEU A 580 -23.60 -4.34 29.92
C LEU A 580 -23.10 -3.07 29.23
N MET A 581 -21.77 -2.88 29.16
CA MET A 581 -21.15 -1.75 28.51
C MET A 581 -19.93 -2.18 27.68
N THR A 582 -20.22 -2.74 26.51
CA THR A 582 -19.24 -3.22 25.52
C THR A 582 -19.38 -2.45 24.19
N PRO A 583 -18.38 -2.49 23.30
CA PRO A 583 -18.49 -1.90 21.96
C PRO A 583 -19.73 -2.37 21.19
N ARG A 584 -20.11 -3.64 21.38
CA ARG A 584 -21.30 -4.24 20.79
C ARG A 584 -22.57 -3.45 21.10
N ILE A 585 -22.72 -2.94 22.33
CA ILE A 585 -23.89 -2.16 22.75
C ILE A 585 -24.03 -0.85 21.96
N VAL A 586 -22.92 -0.20 21.64
CA VAL A 586 -22.94 1.03 20.82
C VAL A 586 -23.31 0.71 19.37
N TYR A 587 -22.85 -0.43 18.82
CA TYR A 587 -23.25 -0.89 17.50
C TYR A 587 -24.72 -1.32 17.42
N GLU A 588 -25.27 -1.88 18.50
CA GLU A 588 -26.69 -2.27 18.62
C GLU A 588 -27.61 -1.06 18.87
N ASN A 589 -27.06 0.02 19.44
CA ASN A 589 -27.78 1.25 19.74
C ASN A 589 -27.10 2.47 19.07
N PRO A 590 -27.15 2.57 17.73
CA PRO A 590 -26.29 3.45 16.96
C PRO A 590 -26.66 4.95 16.99
N THR A 591 -27.68 5.36 17.75
CA THR A 591 -28.09 6.77 17.85
C THR A 591 -28.09 7.24 19.31
N PRO A 592 -27.94 8.56 19.58
CA PRO A 592 -28.04 9.08 20.93
C PRO A 592 -29.33 8.67 21.65
N ARG A 593 -30.47 8.68 20.93
CA ARG A 593 -31.77 8.20 21.44
C ARG A 593 -31.71 6.75 21.89
N LEU A 594 -31.26 5.85 21.01
CA LEU A 594 -31.29 4.41 21.27
C LEU A 594 -30.31 4.04 22.39
N LEU A 595 -29.12 4.68 22.41
CA LEU A 595 -28.11 4.44 23.43
C LEU A 595 -28.54 5.00 24.78
N ALA A 596 -29.17 6.18 24.82
CA ALA A 596 -29.76 6.73 26.04
C ALA A 596 -30.87 5.84 26.58
N GLN A 597 -31.77 5.33 25.72
CA GLN A 597 -32.82 4.38 26.13
C GLN A 597 -32.23 3.12 26.76
N TYR A 598 -31.25 2.51 26.09
CA TYR A 598 -30.58 1.32 26.61
C TYR A 598 -29.92 1.60 27.97
N LEU A 599 -29.09 2.64 28.06
CA LEU A 599 -28.38 2.98 29.29
C LEU A 599 -29.34 3.38 30.42
N TYR A 600 -30.36 4.19 30.13
CA TYR A 600 -31.37 4.58 31.12
C TYR A 600 -32.15 3.37 31.65
N SER A 601 -32.48 2.40 30.78
CA SER A 601 -33.12 1.15 31.20
C SER A 601 -32.20 0.27 32.05
N ALA A 602 -30.93 0.13 31.67
CA ALA A 602 -29.92 -0.63 32.41
C ALA A 602 -29.62 -0.03 33.80
N VAL A 603 -29.77 1.30 33.93
CA VAL A 603 -29.61 2.03 35.20
C VAL A 603 -30.84 1.88 36.10
N GLN A 604 -32.05 1.88 35.55
CA GLN A 604 -33.32 1.83 36.30
C GLN A 604 -33.74 0.41 36.70
N GLN A 605 -33.39 -0.62 35.91
CA GLN A 605 -33.70 -2.02 36.18
C GLN A 605 -32.39 -2.80 36.31
N CYS A 606 -32.19 -3.51 37.42
CA CYS A 606 -31.11 -4.49 37.58
C CYS A 606 -31.28 -5.66 36.58
N GLY A 607 -30.92 -5.43 35.31
CA GLY A 607 -30.96 -6.39 34.22
C GLY A 607 -32.02 -6.05 33.16
N ILE A 608 -31.58 -5.95 31.91
CA ILE A 608 -32.45 -5.94 30.73
C ILE A 608 -32.86 -7.41 30.46
N SER A 609 -34.15 -7.70 30.32
CA SER A 609 -34.57 -9.05 29.92
C SER A 609 -34.36 -9.25 28.41
N ALA A 610 -33.84 -10.41 28.01
CA ALA A 610 -33.66 -10.77 26.60
C ALA A 610 -34.97 -10.72 25.78
N GLU A 611 -36.12 -10.85 26.45
CA GLU A 611 -37.45 -10.74 25.84
C GLU A 611 -37.78 -9.30 25.39
N PHE A 612 -37.39 -8.29 26.17
CA PHE A 612 -37.63 -6.88 25.82
C PHE A 612 -36.84 -6.43 24.58
N ASP A 613 -35.59 -6.87 24.46
CA ASP A 613 -34.75 -6.58 23.28
C ASP A 613 -35.26 -7.27 22.02
N ALA A 614 -35.74 -8.52 22.13
CA ALA A 614 -36.31 -9.25 21.00
C ALA A 614 -37.57 -8.58 20.44
N GLU A 615 -38.49 -8.13 21.32
CA GLU A 615 -39.69 -7.40 20.91
C GLU A 615 -39.36 -6.05 20.24
N ARG A 616 -38.38 -5.33 20.78
CA ARG A 616 -37.90 -4.06 20.21
C ARG A 616 -37.30 -4.26 18.82
N GLN A 617 -36.44 -5.27 18.63
CA GLN A 617 -35.86 -5.59 17.32
C GLN A 617 -36.92 -6.02 16.31
N ALA A 618 -37.88 -6.85 16.72
CA ALA A 618 -38.98 -7.28 15.87
C ALA A 618 -39.81 -6.09 15.36
N LYS A 619 -40.04 -5.08 16.21
CA LYS A 619 -40.74 -3.86 15.82
C LYS A 619 -39.95 -3.05 14.79
N VAL A 620 -38.65 -2.84 15.01
CA VAL A 620 -37.78 -2.11 14.08
C VAL A 620 -37.80 -2.74 12.68
N LEU A 621 -37.71 -4.07 12.59
CA LEU A 621 -37.72 -4.79 11.31
C LEU A 621 -39.05 -4.62 10.56
N LYS A 622 -40.17 -4.69 11.29
CA LYS A 622 -41.50 -4.46 10.73
C LYS A 622 -41.67 -3.02 10.24
N ASP A 623 -41.18 -2.04 11.00
CA ASP A 623 -41.28 -0.62 10.64
C ASP A 623 -40.45 -0.30 9.37
N ILE A 624 -39.21 -0.83 9.27
CA ILE A 624 -38.38 -0.68 8.05
C ILE A 624 -39.07 -1.35 6.85
N LEU A 625 -39.57 -2.58 7.01
CA LEU A 625 -40.24 -3.30 5.93
C LEU A 625 -41.48 -2.54 5.46
N ALA A 626 -42.32 -2.06 6.38
CA ALA A 626 -43.50 -1.26 6.06
C ALA A 626 -43.12 0.01 5.31
N LYS A 627 -42.13 0.76 5.79
CA LYS A 627 -41.63 2.00 5.17
C LYS A 627 -41.25 1.81 3.69
N TYR A 628 -40.62 0.68 3.34
CA TYR A 628 -40.17 0.42 1.97
C TYR A 628 -41.17 -0.37 1.11
N THR A 629 -42.29 -0.83 1.68
CA THR A 629 -43.35 -1.54 0.94
C THR A 629 -44.67 -0.78 0.84
N GLU A 630 -44.91 0.28 1.63
CA GLU A 630 -46.18 1.03 1.66
C GLU A 630 -46.56 1.67 0.31
N ALA A 631 -45.58 2.20 -0.43
CA ALA A 631 -45.83 2.97 -1.66
C ALA A 631 -45.26 2.27 -2.92
N LEU A 632 -45.38 0.95 -3.03
CA LEU A 632 -44.89 0.20 -4.20
C LEU A 632 -45.59 0.63 -5.51
N PRO A 633 -44.88 0.70 -6.66
CA PRO A 633 -45.47 1.10 -7.93
C PRO A 633 -46.57 0.13 -8.40
N ALA A 634 -47.53 0.62 -9.17
CA ALA A 634 -48.55 -0.24 -9.77
C ALA A 634 -47.96 -1.10 -10.90
N SER A 635 -48.43 -2.34 -11.02
CA SER A 635 -48.00 -3.23 -12.09
C SER A 635 -48.41 -2.72 -13.48
N ASN A 636 -47.49 -2.80 -14.44
CA ASN A 636 -47.75 -2.54 -15.85
C ASN A 636 -47.45 -3.80 -16.67
N PRO A 637 -48.46 -4.61 -17.03
CA PRO A 637 -48.27 -5.88 -17.72
C PRO A 637 -47.98 -5.73 -19.22
N ASN A 638 -47.97 -4.50 -19.76
CA ASN A 638 -47.80 -4.26 -21.20
C ASN A 638 -46.34 -4.00 -21.61
N LYS A 639 -45.38 -4.18 -20.71
CA LYS A 639 -43.97 -3.97 -21.06
C LYS A 639 -43.47 -5.18 -21.86
N PRO A 640 -42.58 -4.98 -22.84
CA PRO A 640 -41.87 -6.08 -23.48
C PRO A 640 -40.95 -6.81 -22.49
N GLU A 641 -40.72 -8.09 -22.76
CA GLU A 641 -39.70 -8.89 -22.08
C GLU A 641 -38.28 -8.41 -22.40
N PRO A 642 -37.31 -8.63 -21.50
CA PRO A 642 -35.90 -8.31 -21.73
C PRO A 642 -35.30 -9.16 -22.86
N LEU A 643 -34.28 -8.64 -23.53
CA LEU A 643 -33.61 -9.37 -24.63
C LEU A 643 -32.92 -10.63 -24.11
N SER A 644 -32.92 -11.72 -24.88
CA SER A 644 -32.09 -12.91 -24.59
C SER A 644 -30.70 -12.82 -25.23
N VAL A 645 -30.54 -12.04 -26.30
CA VAL A 645 -29.26 -11.83 -27.02
C VAL A 645 -29.00 -10.33 -27.17
N GLY A 646 -27.75 -9.92 -27.02
CA GLY A 646 -27.34 -8.51 -27.06
C GLY A 646 -27.72 -7.73 -25.80
N GLN A 647 -27.69 -8.40 -24.65
CA GLN A 647 -28.19 -7.91 -23.38
C GLN A 647 -27.34 -6.76 -22.80
N THR A 648 -27.99 -5.82 -22.12
CA THR A 648 -27.33 -4.87 -21.21
C THR A 648 -27.58 -5.29 -19.76
N VAL A 649 -26.53 -5.73 -19.06
CA VAL A 649 -26.62 -6.27 -17.69
C VAL A 649 -26.04 -5.26 -16.70
N VAL A 650 -26.82 -4.87 -15.70
CA VAL A 650 -26.34 -4.08 -14.56
C VAL A 650 -25.86 -5.02 -13.47
N VAL A 651 -24.64 -4.80 -12.96
CA VAL A 651 -24.09 -5.53 -11.82
C VAL A 651 -23.60 -4.54 -10.77
N THR A 652 -24.06 -4.69 -9.53
CA THR A 652 -23.57 -3.85 -8.42
C THR A 652 -22.44 -4.54 -7.66
N GLY A 653 -21.39 -3.81 -7.30
CA GLY A 653 -20.30 -4.33 -6.45
C GLY A 653 -19.33 -5.26 -7.19
N THR A 654 -18.96 -4.92 -8.43
CA THR A 654 -18.03 -5.70 -9.25
C THR A 654 -16.58 -5.65 -8.77
N THR A 655 -16.26 -4.71 -7.86
CA THR A 655 -14.94 -4.63 -7.21
C THR A 655 -14.77 -5.62 -6.04
N GLY A 656 -15.86 -6.26 -5.60
CA GLY A 656 -15.81 -7.33 -4.60
C GLY A 656 -15.40 -8.68 -5.20
N SER A 657 -15.01 -9.63 -4.35
CA SER A 657 -14.52 -10.96 -4.78
C SER A 657 -15.46 -11.65 -5.77
N LEU A 658 -16.72 -11.94 -5.38
CA LEU A 658 -17.71 -12.56 -6.28
C LEU A 658 -18.04 -11.66 -7.49
N GLY A 659 -18.09 -10.34 -7.27
CA GLY A 659 -18.38 -9.36 -8.32
C GLY A 659 -17.38 -9.40 -9.47
N ALA A 660 -16.10 -9.63 -9.19
CA ALA A 660 -15.07 -9.76 -10.21
C ALA A 660 -15.27 -11.01 -11.08
N TYR A 661 -15.70 -12.13 -10.50
CA TYR A 661 -16.00 -13.35 -11.25
C TYR A 661 -17.27 -13.21 -12.10
N LEU A 662 -18.31 -12.55 -11.56
CA LEU A 662 -19.51 -12.20 -12.34
C LEU A 662 -19.13 -11.34 -13.55
N LEU A 663 -18.28 -10.34 -13.34
CA LEU A 663 -17.82 -9.45 -14.41
C LEU A 663 -16.99 -10.20 -15.48
N ASP A 664 -16.01 -11.00 -15.07
CA ASP A 664 -15.18 -11.80 -15.98
C ASP A 664 -16.03 -12.74 -16.85
N ARG A 665 -17.03 -13.39 -16.26
CA ARG A 665 -17.96 -14.27 -16.97
C ARG A 665 -18.82 -13.50 -17.96
N LEU A 666 -19.46 -12.42 -17.52
CA LEU A 666 -20.31 -11.58 -18.38
C LEU A 666 -19.55 -11.04 -19.59
N CYS A 667 -18.29 -10.64 -19.44
CA CYS A 667 -17.45 -10.14 -20.54
C CYS A 667 -17.13 -11.21 -21.59
N LYS A 668 -17.22 -12.49 -21.25
CA LYS A 668 -16.93 -13.63 -22.15
C LYS A 668 -18.17 -14.16 -22.86
N LEU A 669 -19.36 -13.71 -22.49
CA LEU A 669 -20.62 -14.20 -23.05
C LEU A 669 -21.03 -13.36 -24.26
N GLU A 670 -21.13 -14.00 -25.43
CA GLU A 670 -21.55 -13.33 -26.68
C GLU A 670 -22.99 -12.79 -26.62
N SER A 671 -23.83 -13.38 -25.76
CA SER A 671 -25.19 -12.89 -25.52
C SER A 671 -25.23 -11.56 -24.78
N VAL A 672 -24.11 -11.10 -24.18
CA VAL A 672 -24.00 -9.83 -23.45
C VAL A 672 -23.34 -8.78 -24.34
N LYS A 673 -24.09 -7.73 -24.68
CA LYS A 673 -23.58 -6.59 -25.45
C LYS A 673 -22.81 -5.62 -24.59
N LYS A 674 -23.27 -5.38 -23.36
CA LYS A 674 -22.73 -4.35 -22.47
C LYS A 674 -22.96 -4.71 -21.01
N VAL A 675 -21.95 -4.49 -20.18
CA VAL A 675 -22.06 -4.60 -18.72
C VAL A 675 -21.98 -3.20 -18.10
N ILE A 676 -22.93 -2.86 -17.23
CA ILE A 676 -22.92 -1.62 -16.45
C ILE A 676 -22.52 -1.98 -15.01
N ALA A 677 -21.29 -1.66 -14.64
CA ALA A 677 -20.75 -1.93 -13.32
C ALA A 677 -20.98 -0.73 -12.39
N LEU A 678 -21.87 -0.90 -11.40
CA LEU A 678 -22.21 0.15 -10.44
C LEU A 678 -21.44 -0.03 -9.12
N ASN A 679 -20.52 0.88 -8.80
CA ASN A 679 -19.64 0.80 -7.62
C ASN A 679 -19.51 2.16 -6.89
N ARG A 680 -19.15 2.15 -5.59
CA ARG A 680 -19.05 3.37 -4.75
C ARG A 680 -17.76 4.19 -4.92
N GLY A 681 -16.77 3.68 -5.65
CA GLY A 681 -15.49 4.39 -5.87
C GLY A 681 -15.62 5.49 -6.91
N LYS A 682 -14.84 6.57 -6.78
CA LYS A 682 -14.87 7.74 -7.70
C LYS A 682 -14.58 7.41 -9.17
N ASP A 683 -13.88 6.31 -9.42
CA ASP A 683 -13.58 5.77 -10.75
C ASP A 683 -14.50 4.59 -11.14
N GLY A 684 -15.45 4.22 -10.28
CA GLY A 684 -16.29 3.04 -10.45
C GLY A 684 -15.50 1.72 -10.50
N GLY A 685 -14.19 1.69 -10.23
CA GLY A 685 -13.30 0.55 -10.45
C GLY A 685 -12.69 0.46 -11.86
N GLU A 686 -12.46 1.61 -12.51
CA GLU A 686 -11.99 1.74 -13.91
C GLU A 686 -10.78 0.85 -14.25
N SER A 687 -10.90 0.14 -15.37
CA SER A 687 -9.82 -0.60 -16.02
C SER A 687 -9.90 -0.35 -17.53
N ASP A 688 -8.92 0.37 -18.08
CA ASP A 688 -8.84 0.76 -19.50
C ASP A 688 -8.88 -0.44 -20.49
N SER A 689 -8.75 -1.67 -19.99
CA SER A 689 -8.61 -2.89 -20.80
C SER A 689 -9.86 -3.78 -20.92
N LEU A 690 -10.97 -3.49 -20.22
CA LEU A 690 -12.13 -4.39 -20.15
C LEU A 690 -13.32 -3.88 -20.98
N GLN A 691 -13.31 -4.11 -22.29
CA GLN A 691 -14.51 -4.00 -23.13
C GLN A 691 -15.29 -5.34 -23.07
N PRO A 692 -16.64 -5.35 -22.96
CA PRO A 692 -17.59 -4.25 -23.12
C PRO A 692 -18.20 -3.72 -21.78
N VAL A 693 -17.37 -3.27 -20.84
CA VAL A 693 -17.82 -2.79 -19.51
C VAL A 693 -17.85 -1.27 -19.45
N GLU A 694 -18.89 -0.70 -18.86
CA GLU A 694 -18.95 0.69 -18.42
C GLU A 694 -18.99 0.74 -16.89
N PHE A 695 -17.96 1.31 -16.27
CA PHE A 695 -17.87 1.51 -14.83
C PHE A 695 -18.48 2.86 -14.45
N LEU A 696 -19.40 2.86 -13.48
CA LEU A 696 -20.08 4.06 -13.00
C LEU A 696 -19.99 4.15 -11.47
N GLU A 697 -19.64 5.34 -10.99
CA GLU A 697 -19.83 5.70 -9.58
C GLU A 697 -21.34 5.73 -9.27
N THR A 698 -21.74 5.12 -8.16
CA THR A 698 -23.15 5.01 -7.76
C THR A 698 -23.32 5.25 -6.27
N ASP A 699 -24.47 5.82 -5.91
CA ASP A 699 -25.04 5.77 -4.57
C ASP A 699 -26.48 5.25 -4.67
N LEU A 700 -26.66 3.95 -4.43
CA LEU A 700 -27.96 3.30 -4.49
C LEU A 700 -28.95 3.84 -3.45
N SER A 701 -28.49 4.56 -2.42
CA SER A 701 -29.36 5.20 -1.43
C SER A 701 -30.10 6.42 -1.98
N LEU A 702 -29.76 6.88 -3.19
CA LEU A 702 -30.41 7.96 -3.91
C LEU A 702 -31.42 7.44 -4.94
N PRO A 703 -32.53 8.17 -5.22
CA PRO A 703 -33.58 7.70 -6.13
C PRO A 703 -33.13 7.49 -7.59
N ASP A 704 -32.11 8.22 -8.05
CA ASP A 704 -31.51 8.09 -9.38
C ASP A 704 -30.24 7.22 -9.37
N LEU A 705 -30.05 6.45 -8.29
CA LEU A 705 -28.87 5.63 -8.01
C LEU A 705 -27.55 6.43 -7.97
N GLY A 706 -27.62 7.77 -7.82
CA GLY A 706 -26.45 8.65 -7.84
C GLY A 706 -25.82 8.82 -9.22
N LEU A 707 -26.51 8.38 -10.29
CA LEU A 707 -25.99 8.44 -11.66
C LEU A 707 -26.26 9.78 -12.37
N GLY A 708 -27.12 10.60 -11.77
CA GLY A 708 -27.69 11.77 -12.44
C GLY A 708 -28.80 11.39 -13.43
N GLN A 709 -29.77 12.30 -13.58
CA GLN A 709 -31.00 12.04 -14.32
C GLN A 709 -30.79 11.60 -15.77
N THR A 710 -29.78 12.16 -16.46
CA THR A 710 -29.48 11.83 -17.86
C THR A 710 -29.08 10.37 -18.00
N LYS A 711 -28.12 9.90 -17.20
CA LYS A 711 -27.62 8.52 -17.27
C LYS A 711 -28.68 7.54 -16.75
N TYR A 712 -29.38 7.89 -15.68
CA TYR A 712 -30.50 7.09 -15.17
C TYR A 712 -31.56 6.84 -16.26
N THR A 713 -31.97 7.89 -16.98
CA THR A 713 -32.97 7.79 -18.06
C THR A 713 -32.47 6.97 -19.25
N GLU A 714 -31.20 7.10 -19.62
CA GLU A 714 -30.56 6.24 -20.64
C GLU A 714 -30.69 4.77 -20.24
N LEU A 715 -30.33 4.42 -19.01
CA LEU A 715 -30.34 3.05 -18.52
C LEU A 715 -31.75 2.46 -18.45
N LEU A 716 -32.78 3.24 -18.10
CA LEU A 716 -34.18 2.80 -18.13
C LEU A 716 -34.62 2.30 -19.52
N GLY A 717 -34.01 2.83 -20.59
CA GLY A 717 -34.30 2.45 -21.98
C GLY A 717 -33.51 1.24 -22.48
N THR A 718 -32.35 0.94 -21.88
CA THR A 718 -31.41 -0.05 -22.42
C THR A 718 -31.29 -1.31 -21.59
N VAL A 719 -31.36 -1.21 -20.27
CA VAL A 719 -31.07 -2.32 -19.34
C VAL A 719 -32.04 -3.48 -19.57
N ASP A 720 -31.49 -4.69 -19.56
CA ASP A 720 -32.25 -5.94 -19.68
C ASP A 720 -32.34 -6.67 -18.34
N ARG A 721 -31.29 -6.64 -17.51
CA ARG A 721 -31.23 -7.40 -16.25
C ARG A 721 -30.44 -6.66 -15.18
N ILE A 722 -30.79 -6.88 -13.91
CA ILE A 722 -30.07 -6.35 -12.75
C ILE A 722 -29.63 -7.51 -11.86
N VAL A 723 -28.33 -7.59 -11.59
CA VAL A 723 -27.73 -8.46 -10.56
C VAL A 723 -27.24 -7.59 -9.41
N HIS A 724 -27.99 -7.59 -8.30
CA HIS A 724 -27.66 -6.83 -7.12
C HIS A 724 -26.80 -7.64 -6.15
N ASN A 725 -25.47 -7.53 -6.30
CA ASN A 725 -24.47 -8.21 -5.49
C ASN A 725 -23.90 -7.34 -4.36
N ALA A 726 -23.78 -6.02 -4.58
CA ALA A 726 -23.23 -5.08 -3.59
C ALA A 726 -23.95 -5.11 -2.24
N TRP A 727 -23.23 -5.45 -1.17
CA TRP A 727 -23.69 -5.32 0.22
C TRP A 727 -22.48 -5.33 1.16
N PRO A 728 -22.45 -4.51 2.23
CA PRO A 728 -21.39 -4.61 3.22
C PRO A 728 -21.52 -5.90 4.03
N VAL A 729 -20.43 -6.65 4.18
CA VAL A 729 -20.39 -7.84 5.05
C VAL A 729 -19.91 -7.40 6.43
N ASN A 730 -20.84 -7.13 7.34
CA ASN A 730 -20.53 -6.76 8.70
C ASN A 730 -21.53 -7.42 9.67
N PHE A 731 -21.06 -8.40 10.42
CA PHE A 731 -21.89 -9.18 11.36
C PHE A 731 -22.11 -8.50 12.71
N GLN A 732 -21.47 -7.35 12.95
CA GLN A 732 -21.46 -6.67 14.25
C GLN A 732 -22.42 -5.48 14.34
N ILE A 733 -22.87 -4.93 13.20
CA ILE A 733 -23.75 -3.75 13.18
C ILE A 733 -25.23 -4.16 13.15
N SER A 734 -26.08 -3.29 13.71
CA SER A 734 -27.54 -3.49 13.71
C SER A 734 -28.15 -3.30 12.32
N VAL A 735 -29.37 -3.82 12.13
CA VAL A 735 -30.14 -3.65 10.88
C VAL A 735 -30.36 -2.18 10.49
N ASN A 736 -30.45 -1.26 11.45
CA ASN A 736 -30.64 0.17 11.20
C ASN A 736 -29.48 0.75 10.40
N SER A 737 -28.24 0.35 10.72
CA SER A 737 -27.05 0.80 9.99
C SER A 737 -27.00 0.26 8.55
N PHE A 738 -27.83 -0.74 8.21
CA PHE A 738 -28.03 -1.22 6.84
C PHE A 738 -29.18 -0.52 6.09
N GLU A 739 -29.91 0.43 6.71
CA GLU A 739 -31.11 1.01 6.11
C GLU A 739 -30.83 1.64 4.73
N LEU A 740 -29.67 2.27 4.54
CA LEU A 740 -29.27 2.82 3.23
C LEU A 740 -29.16 1.74 2.13
N HIS A 741 -28.73 0.53 2.48
CA HIS A 741 -28.64 -0.61 1.56
C HIS A 741 -30.02 -1.23 1.29
N ILE A 742 -30.86 -1.33 2.33
CA ILE A 742 -32.25 -1.78 2.22
C ILE A 742 -33.04 -0.84 1.31
N ARG A 743 -32.84 0.48 1.48
CA ARG A 743 -33.38 1.51 0.57
C ARG A 743 -32.91 1.31 -0.87
N GLY A 744 -31.65 0.94 -1.08
CA GLY A 744 -31.13 0.62 -2.40
C GLY A 744 -31.91 -0.48 -3.12
N VAL A 745 -32.33 -1.53 -2.41
CA VAL A 745 -33.21 -2.58 -2.98
C VAL A 745 -34.52 -1.97 -3.47
N ARG A 746 -35.12 -1.07 -2.67
CA ARG A 746 -36.34 -0.37 -3.06
C ARG A 746 -36.13 0.51 -4.31
N HIS A 747 -35.02 1.23 -4.40
CA HIS A 747 -34.73 2.03 -5.60
C HIS A 747 -34.48 1.18 -6.85
N LEU A 748 -33.94 -0.04 -6.72
CA LEU A 748 -33.83 -0.97 -7.84
C LEU A 748 -35.21 -1.51 -8.28
N VAL A 749 -36.14 -1.70 -7.33
CA VAL A 749 -37.55 -1.99 -7.65
C VAL A 749 -38.18 -0.82 -8.43
N ASP A 750 -37.95 0.41 -7.98
CA ASP A 750 -38.45 1.60 -8.67
C ASP A 750 -37.83 1.75 -10.08
N PHE A 751 -36.54 1.45 -10.24
CA PHE A 751 -35.86 1.41 -11.53
C PHE A 751 -36.50 0.38 -12.47
N SER A 752 -36.67 -0.88 -12.02
CA SER A 752 -37.30 -1.93 -12.84
C SER A 752 -38.74 -1.57 -13.20
N SER A 753 -39.47 -0.95 -12.27
CA SER A 753 -40.81 -0.44 -12.51
C SER A 753 -40.84 0.73 -13.50
N ALA A 754 -39.81 1.56 -13.57
CA ALA A 754 -39.72 2.68 -14.50
C ALA A 754 -39.13 2.28 -15.87
N ALA A 755 -38.41 1.16 -15.95
CA ALA A 755 -37.76 0.70 -17.17
C ALA A 755 -38.77 0.38 -18.27
N VAL A 756 -38.34 0.51 -19.52
CA VAL A 756 -39.20 0.25 -20.69
C VAL A 756 -39.50 -1.24 -20.88
N LYS A 757 -38.76 -2.14 -20.22
CA LYS A 757 -38.90 -3.60 -20.28
C LYS A 757 -39.26 -4.17 -18.91
N HIS A 758 -39.69 -5.43 -18.85
CA HIS A 758 -39.80 -6.20 -17.60
C HIS A 758 -38.41 -6.62 -17.09
N VAL A 759 -37.64 -5.66 -16.55
CA VAL A 759 -36.25 -5.90 -16.10
C VAL A 759 -36.24 -6.75 -14.81
N PRO A 760 -35.75 -8.01 -14.82
CA PRO A 760 -35.63 -8.80 -13.61
C PRO A 760 -34.57 -8.24 -12.66
N VAL A 761 -34.86 -8.36 -11.36
CA VAL A 761 -33.92 -8.04 -10.28
C VAL A 761 -33.52 -9.32 -9.54
N VAL A 762 -32.29 -9.76 -9.75
CA VAL A 762 -31.69 -10.88 -9.01
C VAL A 762 -30.88 -10.32 -7.85
N PHE A 763 -31.32 -10.62 -6.64
CA PHE A 763 -30.69 -10.17 -5.40
C PHE A 763 -29.93 -11.30 -4.73
N LEU A 764 -28.67 -11.04 -4.39
CA LEU A 764 -27.86 -11.98 -3.64
C LEU A 764 -28.15 -11.77 -2.15
N SER A 765 -28.94 -12.68 -1.60
CA SER A 765 -29.25 -12.79 -0.18
C SER A 765 -28.24 -13.73 0.51
N SER A 766 -28.52 -14.16 1.75
CA SER A 766 -27.60 -14.98 2.54
C SER A 766 -28.32 -16.12 3.26
N ILE A 767 -27.64 -17.25 3.47
CA ILE A 767 -28.12 -18.31 4.36
C ILE A 767 -28.37 -17.82 5.81
N SER A 768 -27.73 -16.73 6.23
CA SER A 768 -27.97 -16.11 7.55
C SER A 768 -29.41 -15.62 7.75
N THR A 769 -30.18 -15.46 6.67
CA THR A 769 -31.63 -15.16 6.73
C THR A 769 -32.45 -16.27 7.37
N ALA A 770 -31.92 -17.50 7.38
CA ALA A 770 -32.53 -18.67 8.01
C ALA A 770 -31.88 -19.03 9.35
N GLY A 771 -31.12 -18.13 9.97
CA GLY A 771 -30.34 -18.41 11.18
C GLY A 771 -31.16 -18.88 12.40
N GLY A 772 -32.43 -18.51 12.48
CA GLY A 772 -33.39 -18.96 13.50
C GLY A 772 -34.25 -20.16 13.08
N TRP A 773 -33.96 -20.80 11.94
CA TRP A 773 -34.71 -21.97 11.49
C TRP A 773 -34.44 -23.17 12.40
N THR A 774 -35.45 -23.57 13.17
CA THR A 774 -35.35 -24.66 14.16
C THR A 774 -36.17 -25.89 13.79
N ALA A 775 -36.89 -25.85 12.67
CA ALA A 775 -37.66 -26.98 12.18
C ALA A 775 -36.73 -28.11 11.71
N THR A 776 -37.19 -29.35 11.85
CA THR A 776 -36.46 -30.55 11.42
C THR A 776 -36.43 -30.74 9.91
N GLU A 777 -37.29 -30.03 9.19
CA GLU A 777 -37.35 -30.05 7.72
C GLU A 777 -36.37 -29.05 7.10
N PRO A 778 -35.86 -29.32 5.88
CA PRO A 778 -34.97 -28.39 5.20
C PRO A 778 -35.60 -27.01 5.00
N VAL A 779 -34.77 -25.96 5.04
CA VAL A 779 -35.21 -24.58 4.77
C VAL A 779 -35.83 -24.53 3.36
N PRO A 780 -37.07 -24.05 3.21
CA PRO A 780 -37.78 -24.12 1.93
C PRO A 780 -37.30 -23.07 0.92
N GLU A 781 -37.38 -23.36 -0.38
CA GLU A 781 -37.08 -22.43 -1.48
C GLU A 781 -38.19 -21.40 -1.78
N HIS A 782 -39.07 -21.12 -0.82
CA HIS A 782 -40.04 -20.02 -0.89
C HIS A 782 -39.74 -18.94 0.15
N GLN A 783 -40.55 -17.88 0.12
CA GLN A 783 -40.47 -16.74 1.04
C GLN A 783 -40.46 -17.21 2.51
N LEU A 784 -39.55 -16.65 3.31
CA LEU A 784 -39.60 -16.79 4.77
C LEU A 784 -40.36 -15.59 5.31
N ASP A 785 -41.61 -15.76 5.75
CA ASP A 785 -42.47 -14.61 6.08
C ASP A 785 -42.11 -13.92 7.41
N ASP A 786 -41.42 -14.61 8.30
CA ASP A 786 -41.09 -14.10 9.63
C ASP A 786 -39.88 -13.16 9.57
N PRO A 787 -40.07 -11.84 9.73
CA PRO A 787 -38.96 -10.89 9.67
C PRO A 787 -37.94 -11.09 10.80
N THR A 788 -38.30 -11.81 11.86
CA THR A 788 -37.43 -12.09 13.02
C THR A 788 -36.64 -13.40 12.89
N MET A 789 -36.84 -14.16 11.81
CA MET A 789 -36.10 -15.38 11.49
C MET A 789 -34.56 -15.22 11.55
N PRO A 790 -33.96 -14.12 11.09
CA PRO A 790 -32.51 -13.94 11.16
C PRO A 790 -32.06 -13.43 12.54
N ILE A 791 -31.02 -14.06 13.08
CA ILE A 791 -30.50 -13.80 14.44
C ILE A 791 -29.50 -12.65 14.55
N MET A 792 -29.07 -12.07 13.43
CA MET A 792 -28.02 -11.03 13.38
C MET A 792 -28.36 -9.92 12.38
N GLY A 793 -27.86 -8.70 12.61
CA GLY A 793 -28.16 -7.52 11.79
C GLY A 793 -27.89 -7.69 10.29
N TYR A 794 -26.79 -8.37 9.92
CA TYR A 794 -26.49 -8.70 8.53
C TYR A 794 -27.59 -9.57 7.89
N GLY A 795 -27.95 -10.68 8.54
CA GLY A 795 -29.00 -11.58 8.07
C GLY A 795 -30.37 -10.90 8.05
N GLN A 796 -30.67 -10.08 9.06
CA GLN A 796 -31.87 -9.26 9.13
C GLN A 796 -31.97 -8.32 7.92
N SER A 797 -30.89 -7.58 7.60
CA SER A 797 -30.88 -6.64 6.48
C SER A 797 -31.11 -7.32 5.12
N LYS A 798 -30.44 -8.47 4.87
CA LYS A 798 -30.61 -9.27 3.66
C LYS A 798 -32.02 -9.83 3.57
N HIS A 799 -32.58 -10.25 4.70
CA HIS A 799 -33.93 -10.78 4.76
C HIS A 799 -34.97 -9.71 4.43
N THR A 800 -34.85 -8.51 5.03
CA THR A 800 -35.71 -7.36 4.72
C THR A 800 -35.63 -6.99 3.23
N GLY A 801 -34.43 -6.99 2.63
CA GLY A 801 -34.27 -6.79 1.19
C GLY A 801 -35.02 -7.83 0.34
N SER A 802 -34.95 -9.11 0.72
CA SER A 802 -35.71 -10.18 0.06
C SER A 802 -37.23 -9.98 0.20
N LEU A 803 -37.71 -9.62 1.38
CA LEU A 803 -39.14 -9.35 1.62
C LEU A 803 -39.67 -8.14 0.83
N ILE A 804 -38.85 -7.11 0.63
CA ILE A 804 -39.20 -5.97 -0.25
C ILE A 804 -39.39 -6.45 -1.70
N LEU A 805 -38.50 -7.32 -2.19
CA LEU A 805 -38.62 -7.89 -3.54
C LEU A 805 -39.83 -8.83 -3.66
N ASP A 806 -40.12 -9.65 -2.64
CA ASP A 806 -41.31 -10.49 -2.62
C ASP A 806 -42.60 -9.66 -2.67
N ALA A 807 -42.64 -8.55 -1.91
CA ALA A 807 -43.73 -7.60 -1.96
C ALA A 807 -43.85 -6.91 -3.33
N ALA A 808 -42.73 -6.49 -3.94
CA ALA A 808 -42.69 -5.88 -5.26
C ALA A 808 -43.12 -6.86 -6.37
N ALA A 809 -42.71 -8.13 -6.31
CA ALA A 809 -43.15 -9.15 -7.24
C ALA A 809 -44.67 -9.34 -7.16
N ARG A 810 -45.22 -9.38 -5.94
CA ARG A 810 -46.67 -9.57 -5.71
C ARG A 810 -47.51 -8.35 -6.09
N GLN A 811 -47.07 -7.14 -5.75
CA GLN A 811 -47.87 -5.91 -5.86
C GLN A 811 -47.58 -5.13 -7.15
N SER A 812 -46.33 -5.11 -7.58
CA SER A 812 -45.85 -4.35 -8.75
C SER A 812 -45.59 -5.23 -9.97
N GLY A 813 -45.64 -6.56 -9.83
CA GLY A 813 -45.35 -7.49 -10.93
C GLY A 813 -43.90 -7.42 -11.41
N ILE A 814 -42.96 -7.05 -10.52
CA ILE A 814 -41.54 -6.99 -10.84
C ILE A 814 -40.97 -8.42 -10.82
N PRO A 815 -40.37 -8.91 -11.94
CA PRO A 815 -39.70 -10.19 -11.91
C PRO A 815 -38.50 -10.12 -10.96
N ALA A 816 -38.47 -10.97 -9.94
CA ALA A 816 -37.41 -10.92 -8.93
C ALA A 816 -37.04 -12.33 -8.45
N ALA A 817 -35.78 -12.48 -8.05
CA ALA A 817 -35.27 -13.67 -7.39
C ALA A 817 -34.33 -13.28 -6.26
N SER A 818 -34.48 -13.93 -5.09
CA SER A 818 -33.53 -13.81 -3.99
C SER A 818 -32.75 -15.11 -3.84
N ILE A 819 -31.43 -15.05 -4.03
CA ILE A 819 -30.54 -16.22 -3.92
C ILE A 819 -29.89 -16.20 -2.53
N ARG A 820 -30.25 -17.14 -1.64
CA ARG A 820 -29.59 -17.27 -0.33
C ARG A 820 -28.25 -17.98 -0.49
N VAL A 821 -27.18 -17.19 -0.61
CA VAL A 821 -25.83 -17.73 -0.85
C VAL A 821 -25.22 -18.25 0.46
N GLY A 822 -24.67 -19.47 0.39
CA GLY A 822 -23.93 -20.12 1.47
C GLY A 822 -22.47 -19.64 1.56
N GLN A 823 -21.61 -20.43 2.19
CA GLN A 823 -20.17 -20.11 2.23
C GLN A 823 -19.57 -20.25 0.82
N ILE A 824 -19.11 -19.13 0.27
CA ILE A 824 -18.34 -19.10 -0.97
C ILE A 824 -16.90 -19.47 -0.64
N ALA A 825 -16.37 -20.51 -1.28
CA ALA A 825 -15.02 -20.98 -1.12
C ALA A 825 -14.07 -20.35 -2.16
N GLY A 826 -12.79 -20.72 -2.06
CA GLY A 826 -11.79 -20.37 -3.07
C GLY A 826 -12.10 -20.91 -4.48
N PRO A 827 -11.38 -20.42 -5.49
CA PRO A 827 -11.59 -20.84 -6.86
C PRO A 827 -11.21 -22.30 -7.10
N ARG A 828 -11.81 -22.91 -8.13
CA ARG A 828 -11.40 -24.23 -8.66
C ARG A 828 -10.01 -24.17 -9.29
N SER A 829 -9.67 -23.02 -9.86
CA SER A 829 -8.37 -22.77 -10.49
C SER A 829 -7.24 -22.67 -9.47
N SER A 830 -6.03 -23.10 -9.85
CA SER A 830 -4.80 -22.78 -9.11
C SER A 830 -4.39 -21.32 -9.23
N GLU A 831 -4.86 -20.64 -10.28
CA GLU A 831 -4.65 -19.22 -10.54
C GLU A 831 -5.75 -18.41 -9.82
N GLY A 832 -5.62 -18.29 -8.50
CA GLY A 832 -6.55 -17.58 -7.63
C GLY A 832 -6.45 -18.03 -6.17
N ALA A 833 -7.03 -17.27 -5.24
CA ALA A 833 -6.94 -17.61 -3.82
C ALA A 833 -8.23 -17.25 -3.07
N TRP A 834 -8.61 -18.11 -2.12
CA TRP A 834 -9.58 -17.71 -1.09
C TRP A 834 -8.95 -16.60 -0.24
N ASN A 835 -9.69 -15.51 -0.05
CA ASN A 835 -9.35 -14.43 0.85
C ASN A 835 -8.90 -14.95 2.23
N ARG A 836 -7.62 -14.76 2.56
CA ARG A 836 -6.99 -15.34 3.77
C ARG A 836 -7.54 -14.76 5.07
N GLN A 837 -8.21 -13.61 4.98
CA GLN A 837 -8.83 -12.92 6.09
C GLN A 837 -10.23 -13.43 6.43
N GLU A 838 -10.83 -14.29 5.59
CA GLU A 838 -12.14 -14.89 5.89
C GLU A 838 -12.06 -15.94 7.00
N PHE A 839 -13.22 -16.29 7.56
CA PHE A 839 -13.35 -17.13 8.75
C PHE A 839 -12.58 -18.46 8.66
N ILE A 840 -12.76 -19.23 7.58
CA ILE A 840 -12.11 -20.55 7.44
C ILE A 840 -10.59 -20.42 7.20
N PRO A 841 -10.10 -19.61 6.24
CA PRO A 841 -8.65 -19.44 6.06
C PRO A 841 -7.93 -18.87 7.30
N SER A 842 -8.56 -17.95 8.04
CA SER A 842 -7.98 -17.37 9.26
C SER A 842 -7.93 -18.37 10.42
N LEU A 843 -8.95 -19.22 10.57
CA LEU A 843 -8.93 -20.32 11.53
C LEU A 843 -7.78 -21.29 11.23
N ILE A 844 -7.63 -21.71 9.97
CA ILE A 844 -6.55 -22.61 9.55
C ILE A 844 -5.18 -21.96 9.81
N ALA A 845 -5.00 -20.70 9.42
CA ALA A 845 -3.75 -19.97 9.65
C ALA A 845 -3.41 -19.86 11.15
N SER A 846 -4.40 -19.57 11.98
CA SER A 846 -4.26 -19.50 13.44
C SER A 846 -3.90 -20.86 14.02
N SER A 847 -4.54 -21.94 13.55
CA SER A 847 -4.25 -23.29 14.01
C SER A 847 -2.84 -23.76 13.65
N VAL A 848 -2.35 -23.39 12.46
CA VAL A 848 -0.96 -23.62 12.07
C VAL A 848 0.00 -22.86 12.98
N TYR A 849 -0.28 -21.59 13.27
CA TYR A 849 0.54 -20.76 14.17
C TYR A 849 0.58 -21.32 15.60
N LEU A 850 -0.57 -21.75 16.13
CA LEU A 850 -0.70 -22.30 17.48
C LEU A 850 -0.18 -23.74 17.61
N GLY A 851 0.04 -24.43 16.49
CA GLY A 851 0.32 -25.87 16.48
C GLY A 851 -0.86 -26.71 17.00
N ALA A 852 -2.08 -26.16 16.99
CA ALA A 852 -3.28 -26.77 17.53
C ALA A 852 -4.52 -26.41 16.68
N LEU A 853 -5.30 -27.41 16.30
CA LEU A 853 -6.57 -27.28 15.57
C LEU A 853 -7.72 -27.65 16.53
N PRO A 854 -8.83 -26.90 16.57
CA PRO A 854 -10.01 -27.31 17.34
C PRO A 854 -10.54 -28.64 16.81
N ASP A 855 -10.99 -29.52 17.71
CA ASP A 855 -11.60 -30.81 17.37
C ASP A 855 -13.04 -30.64 16.84
N HIS A 856 -13.68 -29.51 17.14
CA HIS A 856 -14.98 -29.13 16.61
C HIS A 856 -15.10 -27.60 16.42
N ILE A 857 -15.87 -27.18 15.40
CA ILE A 857 -16.17 -25.76 15.11
C ILE A 857 -17.68 -25.45 15.14
N GLY A 858 -18.44 -26.23 15.92
CA GLY A 858 -19.88 -26.06 16.08
C GLY A 858 -20.67 -26.43 14.82
N PRO A 859 -21.78 -25.72 14.51
CA PRO A 859 -22.61 -25.99 13.33
C PRO A 859 -21.85 -25.92 12.00
N SER A 860 -20.76 -25.15 11.94
CA SER A 860 -19.92 -24.98 10.75
C SER A 860 -19.00 -26.17 10.45
N GLN A 861 -19.14 -27.30 11.17
CA GLN A 861 -18.37 -28.53 10.92
C GLN A 861 -18.70 -29.17 9.57
N VAL A 862 -19.90 -28.95 9.05
CA VAL A 862 -20.35 -29.49 7.76
C VAL A 862 -19.76 -28.64 6.64
N VAL A 863 -19.08 -29.29 5.69
CA VAL A 863 -18.48 -28.63 4.52
C VAL A 863 -19.49 -28.61 3.39
N ASP A 864 -20.28 -27.55 3.34
CA ASP A 864 -21.28 -27.25 2.31
C ASP A 864 -20.88 -26.05 1.44
N TRP A 865 -19.57 -25.79 1.34
CA TRP A 865 -19.01 -24.62 0.67
C TRP A 865 -19.00 -24.79 -0.85
N ILE A 866 -19.21 -23.70 -1.56
CA ILE A 866 -19.35 -23.71 -3.03
C ILE A 866 -18.20 -22.91 -3.66
N PRO A 867 -17.48 -23.44 -4.66
CA PRO A 867 -16.47 -22.67 -5.37
C PRO A 867 -17.04 -21.39 -5.99
N ILE A 868 -16.27 -20.31 -5.94
CA ILE A 868 -16.72 -18.98 -6.37
C ILE A 868 -17.17 -18.93 -7.84
N GLU A 869 -16.55 -19.72 -8.72
CA GLU A 869 -16.93 -19.78 -10.13
C GLU A 869 -18.31 -20.40 -10.33
N ASP A 870 -18.65 -21.43 -9.55
CA ASP A 870 -19.92 -22.13 -9.65
C ASP A 870 -21.06 -21.24 -9.13
N VAL A 871 -20.81 -20.47 -8.06
CA VAL A 871 -21.76 -19.47 -7.55
C VAL A 871 -22.02 -18.38 -8.59
N ALA A 872 -20.96 -17.88 -9.24
CA ALA A 872 -21.10 -16.87 -10.28
C ALA A 872 -21.90 -17.40 -11.49
N GLU A 873 -21.63 -18.63 -11.94
CA GLU A 873 -22.35 -19.28 -13.04
C GLU A 873 -23.86 -19.43 -12.71
N LEU A 874 -24.18 -19.97 -11.52
CA LEU A 874 -25.55 -20.12 -11.02
C LEU A 874 -26.33 -18.79 -11.00
N ILE A 875 -25.71 -17.71 -10.53
CA ILE A 875 -26.36 -16.39 -10.47
C ILE A 875 -26.70 -15.88 -11.87
N LEU A 876 -25.79 -16.06 -12.83
CA LEU A 876 -26.01 -15.63 -14.22
C LEU A 876 -27.12 -16.46 -14.89
N GLU A 877 -27.16 -17.76 -14.66
CA GLU A 877 -28.23 -18.65 -15.13
C GLU A 877 -29.60 -18.23 -14.56
N ILE A 878 -29.71 -18.03 -13.25
CA ILE A 878 -30.95 -17.56 -12.59
C ILE A 878 -31.37 -16.19 -13.12
N SER A 879 -30.41 -15.33 -13.45
CA SER A 879 -30.72 -14.03 -14.07
C SER A 879 -31.20 -14.14 -15.51
N GLY A 880 -31.11 -15.31 -16.15
CA GLY A 880 -31.50 -15.54 -17.53
C GLY A 880 -30.43 -15.15 -18.55
N VAL A 881 -29.15 -15.11 -18.14
CA VAL A 881 -27.99 -14.94 -19.02
C VAL A 881 -27.47 -16.32 -19.41
N THR A 882 -28.17 -16.99 -20.32
CA THR A 882 -27.81 -18.32 -20.84
C THR A 882 -27.23 -18.23 -22.26
N VAL A 883 -26.70 -19.35 -22.76
CA VAL A 883 -26.20 -19.48 -24.14
C VAL A 883 -27.21 -20.30 -24.96
N GLU A 884 -27.77 -19.69 -26.01
CA GLU A 884 -28.68 -20.37 -26.94
C GLU A 884 -27.92 -21.29 -27.91
N LEU A 885 -28.54 -22.42 -28.29
CA LEU A 885 -27.98 -23.41 -29.21
C LEU A 885 -27.51 -22.78 -30.53
N THR A 886 -28.29 -21.84 -31.06
CA THR A 886 -28.03 -21.15 -32.33
C THR A 886 -26.70 -20.40 -32.31
N ASP A 887 -26.40 -19.70 -31.21
CA ASP A 887 -25.19 -18.88 -31.08
C ASP A 887 -23.96 -19.77 -30.91
N ALA A 888 -24.08 -20.83 -30.12
CA ALA A 888 -23.01 -21.82 -29.96
C ALA A 888 -22.66 -22.53 -31.28
N VAL A 889 -23.64 -22.83 -32.15
CA VAL A 889 -23.38 -23.42 -33.47
C VAL A 889 -22.81 -22.39 -34.45
N LYS A 890 -23.34 -21.17 -34.47
CA LYS A 890 -22.84 -20.11 -35.37
C LYS A 890 -21.38 -19.75 -35.09
N SER A 891 -20.96 -19.68 -33.82
CA SER A 891 -19.57 -19.43 -33.46
C SER A 891 -18.60 -20.54 -33.93
N CYS A 892 -19.10 -21.77 -34.15
CA CYS A 892 -18.27 -22.88 -34.64
C CYS A 892 -18.11 -22.89 -36.17
N TYR A 893 -19.10 -22.39 -36.91
CA TYR A 893 -19.15 -22.43 -38.38
C TYR A 893 -19.30 -21.03 -38.98
N SER A 894 -18.77 -20.00 -38.32
CA SER A 894 -18.97 -18.58 -38.65
C SER A 894 -18.75 -18.24 -40.12
N ASP A 895 -17.81 -18.94 -40.76
CA ASP A 895 -17.38 -18.71 -42.13
C ASP A 895 -18.32 -19.39 -43.15
N LYS A 896 -19.03 -20.43 -42.71
CA LYS A 896 -19.93 -21.26 -43.52
C LYS A 896 -21.40 -20.89 -43.32
N ILE A 897 -21.81 -20.48 -42.11
CA ILE A 897 -23.17 -20.05 -41.78
C ILE A 897 -23.25 -18.52 -41.84
N GLN A 898 -23.62 -18.01 -43.01
CA GLN A 898 -23.61 -16.56 -43.28
C GLN A 898 -24.83 -15.80 -42.74
N GLN A 899 -25.96 -16.50 -42.53
CA GLN A 899 -27.22 -15.89 -42.10
C GLN A 899 -27.96 -16.80 -41.12
N ILE A 900 -28.58 -16.20 -40.11
CA ILE A 900 -29.60 -16.84 -39.27
C ILE A 900 -30.95 -16.41 -39.86
N ILE A 901 -31.79 -17.37 -40.21
CA ILE A 901 -33.12 -17.14 -40.81
C ILE A 901 -34.19 -17.89 -40.02
N PRO A 902 -35.47 -17.45 -40.06
CA PRO A 902 -36.57 -18.18 -39.43
C PRO A 902 -36.66 -19.63 -39.92
N LEU A 903 -37.10 -20.54 -39.04
CA LEU A 903 -37.24 -21.97 -39.37
C LEU A 903 -38.10 -22.21 -40.62
N GLU A 904 -39.16 -21.42 -40.80
CA GLU A 904 -40.03 -21.46 -41.98
C GLU A 904 -39.26 -21.15 -43.28
N GLU A 905 -38.46 -20.08 -43.29
CA GLU A 905 -37.62 -19.72 -44.44
C GLU A 905 -36.52 -20.76 -44.69
N TRP A 906 -35.94 -21.32 -43.62
CA TRP A 906 -34.93 -22.37 -43.74
C TRP A 906 -35.50 -23.66 -44.34
N ILE A 907 -36.71 -24.06 -43.93
CA ILE A 907 -37.41 -25.22 -44.51
C ILE A 907 -37.68 -25.00 -46.00
N LEU A 908 -38.12 -23.81 -46.42
CA LEU A 908 -38.33 -23.51 -47.84
C LEU A 908 -37.03 -23.67 -48.65
N LYS A 909 -35.89 -23.16 -48.15
CA LYS A 909 -34.58 -23.36 -48.81
C LYS A 909 -34.16 -24.83 -48.84
N LEU A 910 -34.49 -25.59 -47.81
CA LEU A 910 -34.21 -27.02 -47.75
C LEU A 910 -35.06 -27.82 -48.76
N GLU A 911 -36.32 -27.43 -48.96
CA GLU A 911 -37.22 -28.00 -49.97
C GLU A 911 -36.74 -27.71 -51.39
N GLU A 912 -36.29 -26.48 -51.67
CA GLU A 912 -35.69 -26.13 -52.95
C GLU A 912 -34.42 -26.96 -53.23
N SER A 913 -33.57 -27.16 -52.20
CA SER A 913 -32.38 -28.01 -52.29
C SER A 913 -32.70 -29.48 -52.59
N ALA A 914 -33.87 -29.96 -52.13
CA ALA A 914 -34.34 -31.33 -52.34
C ALA A 914 -34.79 -31.65 -53.78
N LEU A 915 -35.04 -30.62 -54.61
CA LEU A 915 -35.44 -30.79 -56.01
C LEU A 915 -34.32 -31.39 -56.88
N ASP A 916 -33.06 -31.23 -56.48
CA ASP A 916 -31.91 -31.88 -57.12
C ASP A 916 -31.54 -33.17 -56.35
N PRO A 917 -31.73 -34.36 -56.96
CA PRO A 917 -31.45 -35.64 -56.30
C PRO A 917 -29.99 -35.81 -55.88
N THR A 918 -29.04 -35.07 -56.47
CA THR A 918 -27.62 -35.14 -56.13
C THR A 918 -27.27 -34.44 -54.82
N ASN A 919 -28.18 -33.62 -54.28
CA ASN A 919 -28.00 -32.91 -53.01
C ASN A 919 -28.38 -33.76 -51.79
N ILE A 920 -29.05 -34.90 -51.95
CA ILE A 920 -29.55 -35.71 -50.82
C ILE A 920 -28.40 -36.22 -49.93
N ASP A 921 -27.21 -36.45 -50.49
CA ASP A 921 -26.03 -36.89 -49.73
C ASP A 921 -25.15 -35.72 -49.23
N LYS A 922 -25.29 -34.54 -49.83
CA LYS A 922 -24.54 -33.32 -49.43
C LYS A 922 -25.32 -32.44 -48.44
N ASN A 923 -26.65 -32.56 -48.43
CA ASN A 923 -27.57 -31.82 -47.57
C ASN A 923 -28.49 -32.82 -46.86
N PRO A 924 -27.99 -33.49 -45.80
CA PRO A 924 -28.72 -34.57 -45.14
C PRO A 924 -30.03 -34.13 -44.49
N GLY A 925 -30.21 -32.82 -44.24
CA GLY A 925 -31.46 -32.26 -43.73
C GLY A 925 -32.67 -32.57 -44.61
N VAL A 926 -32.47 -32.74 -45.93
CA VAL A 926 -33.55 -33.08 -46.88
C VAL A 926 -34.29 -34.35 -46.48
N LYS A 927 -33.58 -35.33 -45.89
CA LYS A 927 -34.15 -36.61 -45.45
C LYS A 927 -35.13 -36.47 -44.28
N LEU A 928 -35.14 -35.32 -43.59
CA LEU A 928 -35.94 -35.03 -42.40
C LEU A 928 -36.92 -33.86 -42.59
N LEU A 929 -37.22 -33.46 -43.84
CA LEU A 929 -38.10 -32.33 -44.15
C LEU A 929 -39.44 -32.38 -43.42
N ASP A 930 -40.10 -33.54 -43.40
CA ASP A 930 -41.40 -33.70 -42.72
C ASP A 930 -41.28 -33.55 -41.19
N THR A 931 -40.14 -33.91 -40.61
CA THR A 931 -39.85 -33.69 -39.18
C THR A 931 -39.73 -32.20 -38.88
N TYR A 932 -38.99 -31.44 -39.69
CA TYR A 932 -38.84 -29.99 -39.51
C TYR A 932 -40.17 -29.24 -39.72
N ARG A 933 -40.98 -29.64 -40.70
CA ARG A 933 -42.36 -29.13 -40.87
C ARG A 933 -43.22 -29.39 -39.64
N GLY A 934 -43.10 -30.58 -39.06
CA GLY A 934 -43.78 -30.94 -37.80
C GLY A 934 -43.37 -30.03 -36.65
N MET A 935 -42.08 -29.70 -36.52
CA MET A 935 -41.56 -28.77 -35.52
C MET A 935 -42.11 -27.34 -35.73
N LEU A 936 -42.13 -26.86 -36.98
CA LEU A 936 -42.72 -25.56 -37.32
C LEU A 936 -44.22 -25.51 -36.98
N GLY A 937 -44.96 -26.56 -37.32
CA GLY A 937 -46.39 -26.68 -37.00
C GLY A 937 -46.66 -26.72 -35.49
N ALA A 938 -45.83 -27.40 -34.71
CA ALA A 938 -45.93 -27.42 -33.25
C ALA A 938 -45.67 -26.02 -32.64
N ASN A 939 -44.67 -25.29 -33.17
CA ASN A 939 -44.37 -23.92 -32.75
C ASN A 939 -45.54 -22.97 -33.10
N GLN A 940 -46.09 -23.05 -34.30
CA GLN A 940 -47.27 -22.25 -34.71
C GLN A 940 -48.53 -22.58 -33.88
N ALA A 941 -48.62 -23.79 -33.34
CA ALA A 941 -49.68 -24.20 -32.42
C ALA A 941 -49.43 -23.80 -30.95
N GLY A 942 -48.30 -23.12 -30.64
CA GLY A 942 -47.95 -22.65 -29.31
C GLY A 942 -47.50 -23.75 -28.35
N LEU A 943 -47.00 -24.88 -28.85
CA LEU A 943 -46.46 -25.96 -28.01
C LEU A 943 -45.02 -25.63 -27.57
N GLU A 944 -44.79 -25.68 -26.26
CA GLU A 944 -43.49 -25.39 -25.64
C GLU A 944 -42.67 -26.66 -25.31
N HIS A 945 -41.42 -26.45 -24.86
CA HIS A 945 -40.55 -27.53 -24.40
C HIS A 945 -41.15 -28.28 -23.21
N VAL A 946 -41.12 -29.61 -23.27
CA VAL A 946 -41.63 -30.47 -22.18
C VAL A 946 -40.52 -30.73 -21.16
N THR A 947 -40.64 -30.13 -19.98
CA THR A 947 -39.70 -30.33 -18.87
C THR A 947 -40.04 -31.59 -18.08
N PHE A 948 -39.06 -32.47 -17.89
CA PHE A 948 -39.19 -33.67 -17.06
C PHE A 948 -38.53 -33.44 -15.70
N SER A 949 -39.27 -33.64 -14.59
CA SER A 949 -38.80 -33.40 -13.21
C SER A 949 -37.53 -34.18 -12.84
N MET A 950 -37.38 -35.42 -13.32
CA MET A 950 -36.22 -36.30 -13.12
C MET A 950 -35.81 -36.58 -11.65
N GLU A 951 -36.50 -36.08 -10.62
CA GLU A 951 -36.13 -36.22 -9.20
C GLU A 951 -35.97 -37.69 -8.76
N ARG A 952 -36.95 -38.53 -9.10
CA ARG A 952 -36.89 -39.98 -8.82
C ARG A 952 -35.76 -40.69 -9.57
N THR A 953 -35.41 -40.21 -10.75
CA THR A 953 -34.32 -40.79 -11.55
C THR A 953 -32.96 -40.39 -10.98
N LYS A 954 -32.81 -39.13 -10.55
CA LYS A 954 -31.60 -38.62 -9.88
C LYS A 954 -31.31 -39.38 -8.59
N THR A 955 -32.33 -39.62 -7.75
CA THR A 955 -32.17 -40.42 -6.51
C THR A 955 -31.79 -41.88 -6.74
N ARG A 956 -32.01 -42.43 -7.95
CA ARG A 956 -31.73 -43.83 -8.30
C ARG A 956 -30.48 -44.00 -9.17
N SER A 957 -29.98 -42.92 -9.76
CA SER A 957 -28.82 -42.93 -10.66
C SER A 957 -27.86 -41.81 -10.28
N PRO A 958 -26.79 -42.12 -9.54
CA PRO A 958 -25.72 -41.16 -9.22
C PRO A 958 -25.09 -40.56 -10.48
N THR A 959 -25.18 -41.26 -11.62
CA THR A 959 -24.75 -40.73 -12.91
C THR A 959 -25.65 -39.59 -13.35
N VAL A 960 -26.98 -39.76 -13.33
CA VAL A 960 -27.94 -38.72 -13.74
C VAL A 960 -27.96 -37.56 -12.75
N GLU A 961 -27.74 -37.83 -11.47
CA GLU A 961 -27.53 -36.81 -10.45
C GLU A 961 -26.29 -35.93 -10.74
N ARG A 962 -25.23 -36.51 -11.31
CA ARG A 962 -24.00 -35.81 -11.71
C ARG A 962 -24.01 -35.27 -13.14
N LEU A 963 -25.01 -35.58 -13.95
CA LEU A 963 -25.09 -35.08 -15.32
C LEU A 963 -25.41 -33.58 -15.26
N SER A 964 -24.50 -32.77 -15.77
CA SER A 964 -24.74 -31.34 -16.01
C SER A 964 -25.41 -31.15 -17.35
N GLU A 965 -25.97 -29.96 -17.56
CA GLU A 965 -26.34 -29.50 -18.88
C GLU A 965 -25.14 -29.55 -19.86
N ILE A 966 -25.46 -29.62 -21.14
CA ILE A 966 -24.46 -29.59 -22.21
C ILE A 966 -23.93 -28.15 -22.29
N ARG A 967 -22.71 -27.96 -21.79
CA ARG A 967 -22.03 -26.67 -21.85
C ARG A 967 -21.63 -26.32 -23.29
N PRO A 968 -21.55 -25.03 -23.66
CA PRO A 968 -21.14 -24.60 -25.01
C PRO A 968 -19.81 -25.19 -25.48
N GLY A 969 -18.85 -25.40 -24.57
CA GLY A 969 -17.57 -26.03 -24.90
C GLY A 969 -17.69 -27.47 -25.41
N LEU A 970 -18.64 -28.24 -24.87
CA LEU A 970 -18.89 -29.61 -25.33
C LEU A 970 -19.56 -29.62 -26.70
N LEU A 971 -20.50 -28.70 -26.93
CA LEU A 971 -21.12 -28.51 -28.23
C LEU A 971 -20.12 -28.05 -29.29
N LYS A 972 -19.20 -27.14 -28.93
CA LYS A 972 -18.08 -26.72 -29.79
C LYS A 972 -17.15 -27.88 -30.12
N ASN A 973 -16.83 -28.72 -29.15
CA ASN A 973 -16.09 -29.96 -29.37
C ASN A 973 -16.83 -30.88 -30.35
N TRP A 974 -18.15 -31.04 -30.24
CA TRP A 974 -18.91 -31.84 -31.22
C TRP A 974 -18.91 -31.21 -32.61
N CYS A 975 -19.03 -29.89 -32.72
CA CYS A 975 -18.93 -29.20 -34.01
C CYS A 975 -17.55 -29.42 -34.65
N GLN A 976 -16.47 -29.36 -33.88
CA GLN A 976 -15.13 -29.71 -34.35
C GLN A 976 -15.00 -31.19 -34.76
N GLN A 977 -15.67 -32.09 -34.04
CA GLN A 977 -15.69 -33.52 -34.38
C GLN A 977 -16.48 -33.80 -35.66
N TRP A 978 -17.55 -33.03 -35.92
CA TRP A 978 -18.36 -33.19 -37.12
C TRP A 978 -17.67 -32.64 -38.37
N ASP A 979 -16.89 -31.56 -38.23
CA ASP A 979 -16.10 -30.95 -39.32
C ASP A 979 -16.92 -30.69 -40.61
N PHE A 980 -18.18 -30.30 -40.43
CA PHE A 980 -19.08 -29.93 -41.54
C PHE A 980 -18.59 -28.68 -42.26
#